data_AF-A0A3A6PBZ1-F1
#
_entry.id   AF-A0A3A6PBZ1-F1
#
_cell.length_a   1.000
_cell.length_b   1.000
_cell.length_c   1.000
_cell.angle_alpha   90.00
_cell.angle_beta   90.00
_cell.angle_gamma   90.00
#
_symmetry.space_group_name_H-M   'P 1'
#
loop_
_entity.id
_entity.type
_entity.pdbx_description
1 polymer ?
#
loop_
_entity_poly.entity_id
_entity_poly.type
_entity_poly.pdbx_seq_one_letter_code
_entity_poly.pdbx_strand_id
1 'polypeptide(L)'
;MKMFNRKILSLVLSAILFLSLAVAFTPVQAADGQSANIGKAAQQPSGEIVIKFKEETGLPYQDGAEKALKASRNAAHANLLADLNGLELNRLFSSLNAKTQLSSNSQTSVFHQYFTAAVPKGTDVKALLAKLNKSPLVEAAYEAPANISDPTLPYAPNSTPVQPDDDPLYPNQTYGQAAPLGIDAPYAWQFEGGDGKGISYVDVEQGWALNHEDLAAHNILALPGILMPTSASHGTAVLGVISAVDNAIGHVGLANKAKPIINSWRRLDGTSNIAEAILTSVPALNKGDVILIEVQSTSSTSNGAYVPMEVFPAEFDAIRYATDQGIVVVEAGANGSVNLDTYQDWNGKYILNKNSADFKDSGAILVGAGSADVPHERLYFSSYGNRIDSFGFGHSVHTLSATDLSSTTGYTTSFSGTSSASPIVTAAVISLQGIAKAKYGVTFSPHEVRELLRNPAYNTASANPAADQIGHLPNLKNIIDNMPAPSALSDTEAPSAPVQLAAANVTASSVDLTWSSSTDNVGVTGYDIYQDGVKVAVTPNTSYTVTGLTASTTYSFTVKARDAAGHVSSASAALAVTTTAPPLQGQTFVVTVPANTPLNADIYMYVHGLNNSWSVNDSAYKLTKNTNGTYSITLNVPIGTTFHFNLSRGTWGSMETSSGGGYVGPRAHTVTSSTQLTQVSVARWGDL
;
A
#
# COMPACT_ATOMS: atom_id res chain seq x y z
N MET A 1 43.48 22.77 70.53
CA MET A 1 44.45 21.67 70.39
C MET A 1 44.91 21.66 68.92
N LYS A 2 46.11 22.20 68.65
CA LYS A 2 46.95 22.23 67.41
C LYS A 2 46.21 22.33 66.06
N MET A 3 46.15 23.42 65.26
CA MET A 3 46.98 24.61 64.96
C MET A 3 48.42 24.37 64.45
N PHE A 4 48.71 25.07 63.32
CA PHE A 4 50.00 25.42 62.68
C PHE A 4 50.62 24.41 61.69
N ASN A 5 51.25 24.79 60.56
CA ASN A 5 51.78 26.06 60.00
C ASN A 5 52.24 25.76 58.54
N ARG A 6 52.03 26.60 57.51
CA ARG A 6 52.96 27.59 56.87
C ARG A 6 52.93 27.31 55.35
N LYS A 7 52.93 28.21 54.35
CA LYS A 7 53.33 29.63 54.12
C LYS A 7 52.65 30.05 52.77
N ILE A 8 52.03 31.24 52.61
CA ILE A 8 52.60 32.55 52.19
C ILE A 8 53.20 32.45 50.75
N LEU A 9 52.87 33.23 49.70
CA LEU A 9 52.22 34.55 49.50
C LEU A 9 52.03 34.83 47.98
N SER A 10 51.03 35.67 47.61
CA SER A 10 51.07 36.76 46.58
C SER A 10 51.35 36.45 45.10
N LEU A 11 50.82 37.13 44.07
CA LEU A 11 49.70 38.06 43.79
C LEU A 11 49.92 38.51 42.31
N VAL A 12 48.84 38.79 41.56
CA VAL A 12 48.70 39.74 40.41
C VAL A 12 49.39 39.38 39.06
N LEU A 13 48.65 39.00 38.01
CA LEU A 13 47.96 39.83 36.99
C LEU A 13 48.90 40.61 36.03
N SER A 14 48.93 40.25 34.73
CA SER A 14 48.77 41.18 33.58
C SER A 14 48.97 40.48 32.23
N ALA A 15 48.12 40.88 31.28
CA ALA A 15 48.11 40.49 29.88
C ALA A 15 49.10 41.32 29.03
N ILE A 16 49.50 40.81 27.85
CA ILE A 16 49.30 41.41 26.51
C ILE A 16 50.17 40.73 25.43
N LEU A 17 49.51 40.58 24.28
CA LEU A 17 49.82 40.14 22.91
C LEU A 17 51.02 40.81 22.19
N PHE A 18 51.65 40.14 21.20
CA PHE A 18 52.20 40.61 19.87
C PHE A 18 53.14 39.49 19.33
N LEU A 19 52.97 38.77 18.20
CA LEU A 19 52.72 38.95 16.75
C LEU A 19 53.98 38.75 15.85
N SER A 20 53.84 37.79 14.91
CA SER A 20 54.40 37.67 13.52
C SER A 20 55.87 37.32 13.23
N LEU A 21 56.10 36.30 12.38
CA LEU A 21 56.41 36.49 10.93
C LEU A 21 56.37 35.14 10.15
N ALA A 22 55.88 35.19 8.91
CA ALA A 22 55.84 34.13 7.91
C ALA A 22 56.45 34.63 6.59
N VAL A 23 57.18 33.78 5.84
CA VAL A 23 57.44 33.84 4.37
C VAL A 23 57.96 32.43 3.97
N ALA A 24 57.23 31.55 3.27
CA ALA A 24 56.89 31.45 1.83
C ALA A 24 58.07 31.08 0.88
N PHE A 25 57.93 29.99 0.11
CA PHE A 25 58.26 29.89 -1.32
C PHE A 25 57.55 28.67 -1.95
N THR A 26 57.08 28.86 -3.19
CA THR A 26 56.05 28.10 -3.92
C THR A 26 56.66 27.29 -5.13
N PRO A 27 55.91 26.74 -6.11
CA PRO A 27 56.03 25.35 -6.62
C PRO A 27 56.59 25.30 -8.07
N VAL A 28 56.61 24.13 -8.74
CA VAL A 28 56.38 23.94 -10.21
C VAL A 28 56.52 22.45 -10.65
N GLN A 29 55.45 21.93 -11.29
CA GLN A 29 55.28 20.98 -12.44
C GLN A 29 56.22 19.76 -12.65
N ALA A 30 55.83 18.62 -13.25
CA ALA A 30 54.63 18.12 -13.94
C ALA A 30 54.79 16.59 -14.21
N ALA A 31 53.71 15.98 -14.71
CA ALA A 31 53.63 14.83 -15.64
C ALA A 31 53.31 13.41 -15.08
N ASP A 32 52.06 13.01 -15.36
CA ASP A 32 51.53 11.73 -15.84
C ASP A 32 52.37 10.44 -15.72
N GLY A 33 51.71 9.37 -15.23
CA GLY A 33 52.14 7.99 -15.51
C GLY A 33 51.49 6.86 -14.69
N GLN A 34 50.30 6.43 -15.09
CA GLN A 34 49.75 5.06 -15.02
C GLN A 34 49.23 4.44 -13.68
N SER A 35 47.88 4.39 -13.57
CA SER A 35 46.96 3.23 -13.32
C SER A 35 47.42 2.05 -12.45
N ALA A 36 46.64 1.36 -11.59
CA ALA A 36 45.21 1.29 -11.27
C ALA A 36 45.08 0.48 -9.95
N ASN A 37 44.14 0.77 -9.05
CA ASN A 37 42.89 0.02 -8.74
C ASN A 37 42.77 0.15 -7.20
N ILE A 38 41.66 0.41 -6.51
CA ILE A 38 40.25 0.04 -6.65
C ILE A 38 39.45 1.24 -6.07
N GLY A 39 38.34 1.59 -6.72
CA GLY A 39 37.52 2.76 -6.39
C GLY A 39 37.00 2.75 -4.96
N LYS A 40 37.29 3.83 -4.22
CA LYS A 40 36.60 4.19 -2.98
C LYS A 40 35.12 4.44 -3.31
N ALA A 41 34.21 3.83 -2.58
CA ALA A 41 32.81 4.23 -2.55
C ALA A 41 32.78 5.71 -2.13
N ALA A 42 32.54 6.59 -3.09
CA ALA A 42 32.32 7.99 -2.83
C ALA A 42 30.94 8.10 -2.18
N GLN A 43 30.90 8.52 -0.93
CA GLN A 43 29.70 8.98 -0.25
C GLN A 43 29.04 10.04 -1.15
N GLN A 44 27.82 9.77 -1.62
CA GLN A 44 27.19 10.61 -2.64
C GLN A 44 26.85 12.01 -2.08
N PRO A 45 27.12 13.09 -2.83
CA PRO A 45 26.76 14.45 -2.41
C PRO A 45 25.25 14.69 -2.53
N SER A 46 24.67 15.43 -1.58
CA SER A 46 23.27 15.86 -1.62
C SER A 46 22.98 16.69 -2.88
N GLY A 47 22.06 16.22 -3.72
CA GLY A 47 21.63 16.91 -4.94
C GLY A 47 21.77 16.11 -6.24
N GLU A 48 21.84 14.79 -6.19
CA GLU A 48 21.76 13.94 -7.38
C GLU A 48 20.30 13.72 -7.80
N ILE A 49 20.02 13.76 -9.11
CA ILE A 49 18.72 13.39 -9.65
C ILE A 49 18.82 12.11 -10.46
N VAL A 50 17.82 11.26 -10.34
CA VAL A 50 17.60 10.12 -11.21
C VAL A 50 16.68 10.53 -12.35
N ILE A 51 17.05 10.15 -13.57
CA ILE A 51 16.27 10.36 -14.78
C ILE A 51 16.08 9.00 -15.46
N LYS A 52 14.84 8.55 -15.54
CA LYS A 52 14.42 7.46 -16.41
C LYS A 52 14.03 8.01 -17.78
N PHE A 53 14.79 7.66 -18.81
CA PHE A 53 14.45 7.99 -20.19
C PHE A 53 13.58 6.91 -20.80
N LYS A 54 12.61 7.27 -21.64
CA LYS A 54 11.86 6.25 -22.36
C LYS A 54 12.77 5.55 -23.37
N GLU A 55 12.46 4.29 -23.67
CA GLU A 55 13.25 3.45 -24.56
C GLU A 55 13.47 4.06 -25.96
N GLU A 56 12.46 4.74 -26.50
CA GLU A 56 12.53 5.42 -27.80
C GLU A 56 13.56 6.58 -27.86
N THR A 57 14.08 7.02 -26.72
CA THR A 57 15.16 8.02 -26.66
C THR A 57 16.46 7.47 -27.28
N GLY A 58 16.63 6.15 -27.32
CA GLY A 58 17.78 5.50 -27.94
C GLY A 58 19.12 5.83 -27.30
N LEU A 59 19.12 6.16 -26.00
CA LEU A 59 20.31 6.51 -25.22
C LEU A 59 21.15 5.24 -24.94
N PRO A 60 22.46 5.23 -25.25
CA PRO A 60 23.31 4.13 -24.83
C PRO A 60 23.46 4.15 -23.30
N TYR A 61 23.28 2.99 -22.67
CA TYR A 61 23.46 2.86 -21.23
C TYR A 61 24.95 2.81 -20.87
N GLN A 62 25.55 3.99 -20.78
CA GLN A 62 26.94 4.25 -20.42
C GLN A 62 27.05 5.57 -19.67
N ASP A 63 28.11 5.75 -18.89
CA ASP A 63 28.35 7.01 -18.20
C ASP A 63 28.73 8.11 -19.24
N GLY A 64 28.21 9.32 -19.07
CA GLY A 64 28.29 10.41 -20.06
C GLY A 64 27.35 10.25 -21.26
N ALA A 65 26.20 9.59 -21.09
CA ALA A 65 25.29 9.25 -22.20
C ALA A 65 24.74 10.46 -22.96
N GLU A 66 24.68 11.64 -22.34
CA GLU A 66 24.22 12.89 -22.95
C GLU A 66 25.07 13.32 -24.15
N LYS A 67 26.34 12.91 -24.19
CA LYS A 67 27.24 13.19 -25.32
C LYS A 67 26.78 12.48 -26.60
N ALA A 68 26.18 11.29 -26.47
CA ALA A 68 25.61 10.56 -27.60
C ALA A 68 24.36 11.26 -28.16
N LEU A 69 23.52 11.85 -27.30
CA LEU A 69 22.39 12.69 -27.74
C LEU A 69 22.88 13.91 -28.51
N LYS A 70 23.93 14.58 -28.02
CA LYS A 70 24.51 15.75 -28.69
C LYS A 70 25.14 15.40 -30.04
N ALA A 71 25.73 14.21 -30.17
CA ALA A 71 26.38 13.74 -31.39
C ALA A 71 25.38 13.29 -32.48
N SER A 72 24.19 12.79 -32.11
CA SER A 72 23.20 12.28 -33.08
C SER A 72 22.55 13.37 -33.95
N ARG A 73 22.64 14.65 -33.55
CA ARG A 73 22.08 15.82 -34.25
C ARG A 73 20.59 15.70 -34.61
N ASN A 74 19.83 14.90 -33.87
CA ASN A 74 18.39 14.74 -34.07
C ASN A 74 17.64 15.96 -33.50
N ALA A 75 16.84 16.63 -34.35
CA ALA A 75 16.08 17.83 -33.97
C ALA A 75 15.08 17.56 -32.82
N ALA A 76 14.58 16.32 -32.68
CA ALA A 76 13.67 15.94 -31.60
C ALA A 76 14.34 15.97 -30.20
N HIS A 77 15.67 15.94 -30.13
CA HIS A 77 16.42 15.92 -28.87
C HIS A 77 16.89 17.31 -28.42
N ALA A 78 16.68 18.36 -29.22
CA ALA A 78 17.24 19.68 -28.98
C ALA A 78 16.76 20.33 -27.67
N ASN A 79 15.47 20.21 -27.35
CA ASN A 79 14.90 20.75 -26.11
C ASN A 79 15.40 19.97 -24.88
N LEU A 80 15.42 18.64 -24.97
CA LEU A 80 15.95 17.78 -23.91
C LEU A 80 17.44 18.05 -23.65
N LEU A 81 18.25 18.26 -24.69
CA LEU A 81 19.67 18.64 -24.56
C LEU A 81 19.87 20.01 -23.92
N ALA A 82 18.98 20.97 -24.19
CA ALA A 82 19.01 22.28 -23.54
C ALA A 82 18.64 22.17 -22.05
N ASP A 83 17.68 21.32 -21.70
CA ASP A 83 17.26 21.09 -20.32
C ASP A 83 18.28 20.26 -19.52
N LEU A 84 19.02 19.34 -20.16
CA LEU A 84 20.13 18.60 -19.56
C LEU A 84 21.44 19.39 -19.51
N ASN A 85 21.46 20.64 -19.97
CA ASN A 85 22.70 21.41 -20.12
C ASN A 85 23.40 21.63 -18.75
N GLY A 86 24.66 21.18 -18.66
CA GLY A 86 25.44 21.23 -17.43
C GLY A 86 25.28 20.02 -16.51
N LEU A 87 24.47 19.02 -16.90
CA LEU A 87 24.37 17.72 -16.25
C LEU A 87 25.22 16.69 -17.00
N GLU A 88 25.86 15.79 -16.26
CA GLU A 88 26.51 14.59 -16.81
C GLU A 88 25.70 13.37 -16.38
N LEU A 89 25.22 12.60 -17.36
CA LEU A 89 24.38 11.42 -17.14
C LEU A 89 25.26 10.22 -16.86
N ASN A 90 25.28 9.76 -15.62
CA ASN A 90 25.89 8.51 -15.23
C ASN A 90 24.83 7.42 -15.12
N ARG A 91 25.20 6.16 -15.27
CA ARG A 91 24.28 5.04 -15.06
C ARG A 91 23.91 4.98 -13.58
N LEU A 92 22.60 4.91 -13.27
CA LEU A 92 22.17 4.75 -11.87
C LEU A 92 22.61 3.38 -11.33
N PHE A 93 22.46 2.33 -12.13
CA PHE A 93 22.88 0.97 -11.79
C PHE A 93 24.23 0.69 -12.48
N SER A 94 25.32 1.11 -11.84
CA SER A 94 26.69 1.05 -12.39
C SER A 94 27.27 -0.37 -12.47
N SER A 95 26.73 -1.34 -11.72
CA SER A 95 27.07 -2.77 -11.78
C SER A 95 26.52 -3.47 -13.02
N LEU A 96 25.54 -2.87 -13.70
CA LEU A 96 25.07 -3.26 -15.03
C LEU A 96 26.08 -2.75 -16.07
N ASN A 97 27.32 -3.24 -16.04
CA ASN A 97 28.27 -3.07 -17.15
C ASN A 97 27.87 -4.04 -18.27
N ALA A 98 27.97 -3.55 -19.51
CA ALA A 98 27.63 -4.09 -20.83
C ALA A 98 27.89 -5.59 -21.20
N LYS A 99 28.03 -6.51 -20.23
CA LYS A 99 28.14 -7.95 -20.44
C LYS A 99 27.33 -8.85 -19.49
N THR A 100 26.59 -8.32 -18.52
CA THR A 100 25.64 -9.11 -17.72
C THR A 100 24.20 -8.72 -18.03
N GLN A 101 23.67 -9.39 -19.03
CA GLN A 101 22.32 -9.24 -19.56
C GLN A 101 21.25 -9.49 -18.49
N LEU A 102 20.51 -8.46 -18.09
CA LEU A 102 19.08 -8.56 -17.75
C LEU A 102 18.23 -8.29 -19.01
N SER A 103 18.54 -9.00 -20.10
CA SER A 103 17.69 -8.98 -21.27
C SER A 103 17.95 -10.17 -22.20
N SER A 104 16.96 -11.03 -22.31
CA SER A 104 16.63 -11.75 -23.54
C SER A 104 15.14 -11.55 -23.82
N ASN A 105 14.66 -10.87 -24.87
CA ASN A 105 15.24 -10.26 -26.08
C ASN A 105 14.19 -9.21 -26.57
N SER A 106 14.42 -7.93 -26.90
CA SER A 106 15.59 -7.23 -27.42
C SER A 106 15.77 -5.81 -26.84
N GLN A 107 16.17 -5.77 -25.57
CA GLN A 107 17.08 -4.81 -24.92
C GLN A 107 16.74 -3.32 -25.03
N THR A 108 16.16 -2.74 -23.98
CA THR A 108 16.88 -2.40 -22.74
C THR A 108 16.08 -2.84 -21.50
N SER A 109 16.72 -3.47 -20.51
CA SER A 109 16.11 -3.60 -19.17
C SER A 109 15.55 -2.24 -18.76
N VAL A 110 14.36 -2.17 -18.14
CA VAL A 110 13.83 -0.88 -17.65
C VAL A 110 14.86 -0.17 -16.77
N PHE A 111 15.79 -0.89 -16.15
CA PHE A 111 16.91 -0.35 -15.38
C PHE A 111 17.98 0.37 -16.22
N HIS A 112 18.19 -0.02 -17.49
CA HIS A 112 19.08 0.68 -18.44
C HIS A 112 18.51 2.01 -18.95
N GLN A 113 17.29 2.35 -18.54
CA GLN A 113 16.68 3.64 -18.82
C GLN A 113 17.00 4.66 -17.71
N TYR A 114 17.50 4.21 -16.55
CA TYR A 114 17.77 5.07 -15.40
C TYR A 114 19.21 5.57 -15.35
N PHE A 115 19.36 6.87 -15.48
CA PHE A 115 20.61 7.56 -15.27
C PHE A 115 20.51 8.40 -14.02
N THR A 116 21.64 8.63 -13.38
CA THR A 116 21.78 9.58 -12.30
C THR A 116 22.64 10.75 -12.78
N ALA A 117 22.34 11.96 -12.33
CA ALA A 117 23.09 13.14 -12.65
C ALA A 117 23.22 14.03 -11.42
N ALA A 118 24.46 14.38 -11.09
CA ALA A 118 24.72 15.37 -10.07
C ALA A 118 24.21 16.74 -10.56
N VAL A 119 23.31 17.35 -9.80
CA VAL A 119 22.79 18.66 -10.15
C VAL A 119 23.77 19.74 -9.69
N PRO A 120 24.19 20.69 -10.56
CA PRO A 120 25.06 21.78 -10.18
C PRO A 120 24.47 22.60 -9.03
N LYS A 121 25.32 22.95 -8.06
CA LYS A 121 24.92 23.71 -6.88
C LYS A 121 24.25 25.04 -7.27
N GLY A 122 23.08 25.33 -6.70
CA GLY A 122 22.29 26.53 -6.98
C GLY A 122 21.30 26.39 -8.14
N THR A 123 21.28 25.23 -8.81
CA THR A 123 20.22 24.91 -9.76
C THR A 123 18.90 24.70 -9.03
N ASP A 124 17.82 25.28 -9.55
CA ASP A 124 16.47 24.99 -9.06
C ASP A 124 16.08 23.58 -9.53
N VAL A 125 16.35 22.60 -8.66
CA VAL A 125 16.12 21.17 -8.92
C VAL A 125 14.66 20.92 -9.26
N LYS A 126 13.71 21.57 -8.58
CA LYS A 126 12.29 21.38 -8.82
C LYS A 126 11.87 21.89 -10.20
N ALA A 127 12.34 23.07 -10.60
CA ALA A 127 12.08 23.61 -11.93
C ALA A 127 12.76 22.79 -13.04
N LEU A 128 13.98 22.31 -12.78
CA LEU A 128 14.71 21.43 -13.69
C LEU A 128 13.98 20.08 -13.87
N LEU A 129 13.63 19.40 -12.79
CA LEU A 129 12.85 18.16 -12.82
C LEU A 129 11.50 18.36 -13.51
N ALA A 130 10.81 19.48 -13.27
CA ALA A 130 9.55 19.79 -13.95
C ALA A 130 9.71 19.99 -15.46
N LYS A 131 10.86 20.52 -15.93
CA LYS A 131 11.18 20.60 -17.36
C LYS A 131 11.50 19.22 -17.93
N LEU A 132 12.38 18.48 -17.26
CA LEU A 132 12.77 17.14 -17.69
C LEU A 132 11.56 16.20 -17.79
N ASN A 133 10.70 16.16 -16.77
CA ASN A 133 9.46 15.36 -16.79
C ASN A 133 8.42 15.80 -17.83
N LYS A 134 8.53 17.00 -18.41
CA LYS A 134 7.69 17.44 -19.54
C LYS A 134 8.24 17.02 -20.89
N SER A 135 9.49 16.58 -20.95
CA SER A 135 10.08 16.08 -22.19
C SER A 135 9.34 14.81 -22.62
N PRO A 136 8.96 14.69 -23.91
CA PRO A 136 8.29 13.49 -24.40
C PRO A 136 9.18 12.23 -24.33
N LEU A 137 10.49 12.41 -24.11
CA LEU A 137 11.51 11.36 -24.09
C LEU A 137 11.96 10.97 -22.68
N VAL A 138 11.54 11.70 -21.65
CA VAL A 138 11.80 11.34 -20.25
C VAL A 138 10.54 10.71 -19.69
N GLU A 139 10.68 9.52 -19.11
CA GLU A 139 9.58 8.82 -18.45
C GLU A 139 9.39 9.35 -17.03
N ALA A 140 10.51 9.58 -16.32
CA ALA A 140 10.51 10.18 -14.99
C ALA A 140 11.85 10.86 -14.71
N ALA A 141 11.84 11.95 -13.96
CA ALA A 141 13.03 12.56 -13.36
C ALA A 141 12.70 12.95 -11.91
N TYR A 142 13.52 12.52 -10.96
CA TYR A 142 13.29 12.71 -9.52
C TYR A 142 14.62 12.78 -8.77
N GLU A 143 14.61 13.14 -7.48
CA GLU A 143 15.82 13.19 -6.65
C GLU A 143 16.23 11.76 -6.20
N ALA A 144 17.53 11.44 -6.22
CA ALA A 144 18.01 10.13 -5.79
C ALA A 144 17.86 9.93 -4.26
N PRO A 145 17.42 8.75 -3.79
CA PRO A 145 17.25 8.51 -2.36
C PRO A 145 18.60 8.33 -1.64
N ALA A 146 18.77 8.96 -0.47
CA ALA A 146 19.99 8.87 0.32
C ALA A 146 20.02 7.57 1.17
N ASN A 147 21.12 6.81 1.10
CA ASN A 147 21.38 5.65 1.99
C ASN A 147 22.69 5.84 2.77
N ILE A 148 22.66 5.43 4.05
CA ILE A 148 23.81 5.31 4.96
C ILE A 148 24.12 3.81 5.13
N SER A 149 25.41 3.46 5.09
CA SER A 149 25.98 2.11 5.04
C SER A 149 26.13 1.41 6.40
N ASP A 150 26.13 0.07 6.39
CA ASP A 150 26.56 -0.85 7.46
C ASP A 150 27.75 -1.74 7.00
N PRO A 151 28.74 -2.06 7.85
CA PRO A 151 29.68 -3.16 7.64
C PRO A 151 29.30 -4.45 8.39
N THR A 152 29.62 -5.59 7.79
CA THR A 152 29.50 -6.94 8.37
C THR A 152 30.51 -7.21 9.51
N LEU A 153 30.05 -7.87 10.58
CA LEU A 153 30.88 -8.46 11.64
C LEU A 153 30.63 -9.97 11.77
N PRO A 154 31.60 -10.75 12.27
CA PRO A 154 31.36 -12.11 12.74
C PRO A 154 30.51 -12.08 14.01
N TYR A 155 29.60 -13.06 14.14
CA TYR A 155 28.75 -13.28 15.30
C TYR A 155 29.49 -13.06 16.63
N ALA A 156 29.18 -11.96 17.32
CA ALA A 156 29.74 -11.63 18.62
C ALA A 156 28.73 -11.98 19.72
N PRO A 157 29.19 -12.53 20.87
CA PRO A 157 28.35 -12.69 22.04
C PRO A 157 27.82 -11.32 22.48
N ASN A 158 26.59 -11.26 22.98
CA ASN A 158 26.01 -10.03 23.51
C ASN A 158 26.97 -9.39 24.53
N SER A 159 27.47 -8.19 24.22
CA SER A 159 28.49 -7.50 25.03
C SER A 159 27.99 -7.03 26.40
N THR A 160 26.67 -7.06 26.62
CA THR A 160 26.02 -6.81 27.91
C THR A 160 24.91 -7.86 28.10
N PRO A 161 25.23 -9.08 28.55
CA PRO A 161 24.22 -10.14 28.63
C PRO A 161 23.13 -9.80 29.64
N VAL A 162 21.87 -10.13 29.32
CA VAL A 162 20.77 -10.07 30.28
C VAL A 162 21.10 -10.97 31.49
N GLN A 163 20.87 -10.50 32.71
CA GLN A 163 21.16 -11.20 33.97
C GLN A 163 19.88 -11.64 34.69
N PRO A 164 19.05 -12.50 34.08
CA PRO A 164 17.70 -12.76 34.59
C PRO A 164 17.65 -13.38 36.00
N ASP A 165 18.75 -13.97 36.48
CA ASP A 165 18.83 -14.61 37.79
C ASP A 165 18.95 -13.60 38.95
N ASP A 166 19.24 -12.32 38.69
CA ASP A 166 19.25 -11.27 39.71
C ASP A 166 17.88 -10.57 39.88
N ASP A 167 16.94 -10.79 38.96
CA ASP A 167 15.55 -10.35 39.05
C ASP A 167 14.69 -11.42 39.78
N PRO A 168 14.14 -11.11 40.97
CA PRO A 168 13.55 -12.10 41.88
C PRO A 168 12.30 -12.82 41.35
N LEU A 169 11.63 -12.28 40.33
CA LEU A 169 10.40 -12.85 39.76
C LEU A 169 10.62 -13.61 38.45
N TYR A 170 11.84 -13.62 37.91
CA TYR A 170 12.18 -14.36 36.69
C TYR A 170 11.83 -15.86 36.74
N PRO A 171 12.02 -16.59 37.86
CA PRO A 171 11.61 -18.00 37.95
C PRO A 171 10.12 -18.25 37.67
N ASN A 172 9.26 -17.22 37.78
CA ASN A 172 7.83 -17.32 37.49
C ASN A 172 7.48 -17.06 36.01
N GLN A 173 8.45 -16.67 35.18
CA GLN A 173 8.27 -16.35 33.76
C GLN A 173 8.43 -17.59 32.87
N THR A 174 7.64 -18.63 33.14
CA THR A 174 7.76 -19.92 32.43
C THR A 174 7.60 -19.81 30.92
N TYR A 175 6.81 -18.84 30.44
CA TYR A 175 6.62 -18.53 29.02
C TYR A 175 7.92 -18.09 28.30
N GLY A 176 8.91 -17.57 29.04
CA GLY A 176 10.22 -17.19 28.50
C GLY A 176 11.25 -18.31 28.52
N GLN A 177 11.00 -19.39 29.28
CA GLN A 177 11.95 -20.48 29.49
C GLN A 177 12.13 -21.36 28.24
N ALA A 178 13.04 -22.32 28.32
CA ALA A 178 13.39 -23.19 27.21
C ALA A 178 12.16 -23.93 26.62
N ALA A 179 12.17 -24.07 25.29
CA ALA A 179 11.21 -24.92 24.60
C ALA A 179 11.39 -26.40 25.06
N PRO A 180 10.30 -27.20 25.13
CA PRO A 180 8.96 -26.88 24.66
C PRO A 180 8.11 -26.15 25.71
N LEU A 181 8.63 -25.73 26.86
CA LEU A 181 7.84 -25.01 27.87
C LEU A 181 7.55 -23.58 27.43
N GLY A 182 8.57 -22.78 27.15
CA GLY A 182 8.44 -21.39 26.71
C GLY A 182 9.10 -21.16 25.35
N ILE A 183 9.35 -19.89 25.03
CA ILE A 183 9.94 -19.49 23.74
C ILE A 183 11.47 -19.56 23.67
N ASP A 184 12.14 -19.84 24.78
CA ASP A 184 13.61 -19.85 24.95
C ASP A 184 14.27 -18.48 24.72
N ALA A 185 13.74 -17.43 25.37
CA ALA A 185 14.32 -16.08 25.33
C ALA A 185 15.78 -16.03 25.85
N PRO A 186 16.17 -16.76 26.92
CA PRO A 186 17.55 -16.82 27.38
C PRO A 186 18.53 -17.36 26.34
N TYR A 187 18.07 -18.21 25.42
CA TYR A 187 18.90 -18.60 24.28
C TYR A 187 19.15 -17.42 23.36
N ALA A 188 18.11 -16.67 22.99
CA ALA A 188 18.24 -15.50 22.12
C ALA A 188 19.14 -14.41 22.71
N TRP A 189 19.10 -14.16 24.02
CA TRP A 189 19.90 -13.11 24.68
C TRP A 189 21.42 -13.30 24.55
N GLN A 190 21.87 -14.52 24.22
CA GLN A 190 23.29 -14.83 23.97
C GLN A 190 23.80 -14.20 22.66
N PHE A 191 22.88 -13.85 21.76
CA PHE A 191 23.15 -13.33 20.42
C PHE A 191 23.01 -11.81 20.42
N GLU A 192 23.88 -11.08 19.71
CA GLU A 192 23.72 -9.64 19.53
C GLU A 192 22.35 -9.32 18.91
N GLY A 193 21.63 -8.37 19.51
CA GLY A 193 20.27 -8.00 19.11
C GLY A 193 19.17 -8.96 19.58
N GLY A 194 19.51 -10.13 20.13
CA GLY A 194 18.52 -11.10 20.62
C GLY A 194 17.78 -10.69 21.89
N ASP A 195 18.28 -9.68 22.61
CA ASP A 195 17.59 -8.95 23.68
C ASP A 195 16.72 -7.79 23.15
N GLY A 196 16.56 -7.69 21.83
CA GLY A 196 15.78 -6.64 21.16
C GLY A 196 16.56 -5.36 20.87
N LYS A 197 17.83 -5.27 21.26
CA LYS A 197 18.66 -4.09 20.98
C LYS A 197 18.65 -3.75 19.49
N GLY A 198 18.32 -2.50 19.19
CA GLY A 198 18.32 -1.98 17.82
C GLY A 198 17.00 -2.16 17.07
N ILE A 199 15.98 -2.71 17.73
CA ILE A 199 14.60 -2.81 17.24
C ILE A 199 13.71 -1.90 18.11
N SER A 200 12.85 -1.12 17.46
CA SER A 200 11.78 -0.38 18.13
C SER A 200 10.47 -1.13 17.95
N TYR A 201 9.54 -0.95 18.89
CA TYR A 201 8.18 -1.41 18.68
C TYR A 201 7.15 -0.43 19.24
N VAL A 202 5.96 -0.45 18.66
CA VAL A 202 4.81 0.33 19.15
C VAL A 202 3.76 -0.61 19.71
N ASP A 203 3.40 -0.40 20.97
CA ASP A 203 2.23 -1.02 21.60
C ASP A 203 0.99 -0.14 21.36
N VAL A 204 -0.01 -0.68 20.66
CA VAL A 204 -1.29 -0.03 20.36
C VAL A 204 -2.35 -0.51 21.34
N GLU A 205 -2.54 0.26 22.41
CA GLU A 205 -3.52 0.04 23.49
C GLU A 205 -4.07 1.41 23.97
N GLN A 206 -4.69 1.54 25.14
CA GLN A 206 -5.22 2.83 25.63
C GLN A 206 -4.53 3.40 26.86
N GLY A 207 -3.80 2.61 27.65
CA GLY A 207 -3.31 3.07 28.94
C GLY A 207 -2.15 2.24 29.49
N TRP A 208 -1.20 2.94 30.13
CA TRP A 208 0.01 2.36 30.69
C TRP A 208 0.47 3.15 31.92
N ALA A 209 1.08 2.47 32.88
CA ALA A 209 1.77 3.07 34.01
C ALA A 209 3.27 3.16 33.70
N LEU A 210 3.67 4.21 32.98
CA LEU A 210 5.05 4.34 32.45
C LEU A 210 6.12 4.60 33.53
N ASN A 211 5.71 5.01 34.72
CA ASN A 211 6.59 5.24 35.86
C ASN A 211 6.81 3.97 36.70
N HIS A 212 6.34 2.81 36.24
CA HIS A 212 6.60 1.53 36.88
C HIS A 212 8.11 1.30 37.02
N GLU A 213 8.56 0.74 38.16
CA GLU A 213 9.98 0.52 38.46
C GLU A 213 10.71 -0.25 37.36
N ASP A 214 10.07 -1.29 36.82
CA ASP A 214 10.59 -2.07 35.69
C ASP A 214 10.36 -1.44 34.30
N LEU A 215 9.85 -0.22 34.17
CA LEU A 215 9.66 0.48 32.89
C LEU A 215 10.34 1.85 32.83
N ALA A 216 10.50 2.53 33.96
CA ALA A 216 10.90 3.93 34.02
C ALA A 216 12.23 4.22 33.31
N ALA A 217 13.17 3.26 33.31
CA ALA A 217 14.47 3.43 32.67
C ALA A 217 14.40 3.54 31.13
N HIS A 218 13.34 3.03 30.51
CA HIS A 218 13.16 3.10 29.05
C HIS A 218 12.88 4.50 28.52
N ASN A 219 12.36 5.41 29.36
CA ASN A 219 11.87 6.71 28.92
C ASN A 219 10.90 6.58 27.72
N ILE A 220 9.90 5.72 27.89
CA ILE A 220 8.98 5.28 26.83
C ILE A 220 8.33 6.49 26.14
N LEU A 221 8.48 6.56 24.81
CA LEU A 221 7.87 7.59 24.01
C LEU A 221 6.37 7.32 23.87
N ALA A 222 5.54 8.30 24.21
CA ALA A 222 4.12 8.29 23.90
C ALA A 222 3.83 9.08 22.62
N LEU A 223 3.27 8.41 21.62
CA LEU A 223 2.73 9.08 20.43
C LEU A 223 1.45 9.86 20.77
N PRO A 224 1.06 10.86 19.96
CA PRO A 224 -0.11 11.70 20.26
C PRO A 224 -1.41 10.91 20.46
N GLY A 225 -1.97 10.98 21.67
CA GLY A 225 -3.20 10.31 22.07
C GLY A 225 -3.56 10.59 23.53
N ILE A 226 -4.71 10.09 23.97
CA ILE A 226 -5.19 10.21 25.35
C ILE A 226 -4.94 8.90 26.09
N LEU A 227 -4.25 8.96 27.22
CA LEU A 227 -4.05 7.77 28.06
C LEU A 227 -5.23 7.56 29.00
N MET A 228 -5.76 6.33 29.03
CA MET A 228 -6.95 5.94 29.79
C MET A 228 -6.52 5.23 31.09
N PRO A 229 -6.81 5.80 32.28
CA PRO A 229 -6.45 5.17 33.55
C PRO A 229 -7.04 3.77 33.74
N THR A 230 -8.26 3.54 33.23
CA THR A 230 -8.96 2.25 33.33
C THR A 230 -8.27 1.12 32.55
N SER A 231 -7.41 1.46 31.60
CA SER A 231 -6.67 0.49 30.78
C SER A 231 -5.21 0.36 31.21
N ALA A 232 -4.78 1.14 32.21
CA ALA A 232 -3.38 1.18 32.67
C ALA A 232 -2.84 -0.20 33.05
N SER A 233 -3.65 -1.02 33.73
CA SER A 233 -3.23 -2.38 34.11
C SER A 233 -2.90 -3.27 32.91
N HIS A 234 -3.66 -3.14 31.83
CA HIS A 234 -3.56 -4.04 30.69
C HIS A 234 -2.33 -3.72 29.84
N GLY A 235 -2.16 -2.45 29.42
CA GLY A 235 -0.96 -2.04 28.69
C GLY A 235 0.32 -2.18 29.52
N THR A 236 0.28 -1.95 30.84
CA THR A 236 1.46 -2.18 31.71
C THR A 236 1.86 -3.66 31.74
N ALA A 237 0.90 -4.57 31.77
CA ALA A 237 1.16 -6.01 31.72
C ALA A 237 1.77 -6.44 30.38
N VAL A 238 1.32 -5.85 29.27
CA VAL A 238 1.90 -6.05 27.92
C VAL A 238 3.36 -5.59 27.88
N LEU A 239 3.63 -4.35 28.32
CA LEU A 239 4.99 -3.82 28.39
C LEU A 239 5.87 -4.65 29.34
N GLY A 240 5.31 -5.22 30.40
CA GLY A 240 6.05 -6.07 31.33
C GLY A 240 6.59 -7.36 30.72
N VAL A 241 5.82 -7.99 29.84
CA VAL A 241 6.25 -9.20 29.13
C VAL A 241 7.44 -8.90 28.20
N ILE A 242 7.40 -7.77 27.48
CA ILE A 242 8.39 -7.45 26.45
C ILE A 242 9.59 -6.68 27.02
N SER A 243 9.31 -5.64 27.81
CA SER A 243 10.22 -4.53 28.07
C SER A 243 10.52 -4.29 29.54
N ALA A 244 10.13 -5.18 30.47
CA ALA A 244 10.59 -5.04 31.85
C ALA A 244 12.14 -4.96 31.89
N VAL A 245 12.67 -3.96 32.57
CA VAL A 245 14.10 -3.64 32.56
C VAL A 245 14.84 -4.63 33.46
N ASP A 246 15.96 -5.17 32.98
CA ASP A 246 16.91 -5.94 33.80
C ASP A 246 17.61 -4.99 34.77
N ASN A 247 17.22 -5.03 36.04
CA ASN A 247 17.60 -4.05 37.06
C ASN A 247 17.79 -4.64 38.48
N ALA A 248 17.77 -5.98 38.61
CA ALA A 248 17.77 -6.74 39.86
C ALA A 248 16.56 -6.50 40.78
N ILE A 249 15.43 -6.08 40.20
CA ILE A 249 14.15 -5.81 40.88
C ILE A 249 13.06 -6.47 40.03
N GLY A 250 12.07 -7.06 40.71
CA GLY A 250 10.87 -7.49 40.01
C GLY A 250 11.14 -8.49 38.89
N HIS A 251 10.85 -8.06 37.67
CA HIS A 251 10.65 -8.87 36.47
C HIS A 251 11.59 -8.45 35.34
N VAL A 252 11.92 -9.36 34.42
CA VAL A 252 12.76 -9.07 33.24
C VAL A 252 12.02 -9.30 31.93
N GLY A 253 12.07 -8.35 31.01
CA GLY A 253 11.38 -8.41 29.72
C GLY A 253 12.06 -9.39 28.77
N LEU A 254 11.27 -10.10 27.97
CA LEU A 254 11.80 -11.06 26.98
C LEU A 254 12.66 -10.40 25.89
N ALA A 255 12.44 -9.11 25.63
CA ALA A 255 13.23 -8.27 24.74
C ALA A 255 13.53 -6.92 25.43
N ASN A 256 14.11 -6.99 26.63
CA ASN A 256 14.29 -5.87 27.55
C ASN A 256 15.14 -4.69 27.02
N LYS A 257 15.83 -4.83 25.87
CA LYS A 257 16.58 -3.74 25.22
C LYS A 257 15.95 -3.24 23.92
N ALA A 258 14.79 -3.76 23.54
CA ALA A 258 13.96 -3.13 22.54
C ALA A 258 13.61 -1.70 22.97
N LYS A 259 13.33 -0.83 22.01
CA LYS A 259 12.85 0.53 22.29
C LYS A 259 11.32 0.55 22.27
N PRO A 260 10.64 0.47 23.42
CA PRO A 260 9.18 0.59 23.46
C PRO A 260 8.72 2.02 23.12
N ILE A 261 7.63 2.08 22.36
CA ILE A 261 6.83 3.26 22.07
C ILE A 261 5.38 2.86 22.35
N ILE A 262 4.56 3.78 22.85
CA ILE A 262 3.12 3.53 23.03
C ILE A 262 2.31 4.44 22.11
N ASN A 263 1.17 3.94 21.61
CA ASN A 263 0.24 4.74 20.81
C ASN A 263 -1.19 4.46 21.23
N SER A 264 -1.84 5.48 21.79
CA SER A 264 -3.23 5.34 22.22
C SER A 264 -4.18 5.37 21.03
N TRP A 265 -5.04 4.35 20.93
CA TRP A 265 -6.16 4.39 20.00
C TRP A 265 -7.29 5.33 20.46
N ARG A 266 -7.20 5.90 21.67
CA ARG A 266 -8.00 7.06 22.06
C ARG A 266 -7.33 8.34 21.55
N ARG A 267 -7.94 8.99 20.55
CA ARG A 267 -7.37 10.14 19.85
C ARG A 267 -7.61 11.44 20.62
N LEU A 268 -6.83 12.48 20.30
CA LEU A 268 -6.85 13.78 21.01
C LEU A 268 -8.18 14.54 20.89
N ASP A 269 -8.97 14.25 19.86
CA ASP A 269 -10.33 14.78 19.69
C ASP A 269 -11.38 14.04 20.53
N GLY A 270 -10.96 13.04 21.33
CA GLY A 270 -11.82 12.22 22.15
C GLY A 270 -12.48 11.05 21.42
N THR A 271 -12.17 10.81 20.14
CA THR A 271 -12.65 9.64 19.40
C THR A 271 -11.81 8.40 19.70
N SER A 272 -12.36 7.23 19.39
CA SER A 272 -11.62 5.96 19.38
C SER A 272 -11.37 5.57 17.93
N ASN A 273 -10.10 5.44 17.53
CA ASN A 273 -9.72 5.12 16.16
C ASN A 273 -8.43 4.29 16.14
N ILE A 274 -8.57 2.99 15.91
CA ILE A 274 -7.48 2.01 15.97
C ILE A 274 -6.68 2.04 14.66
N ALA A 275 -7.35 2.07 13.51
CA ALA A 275 -6.70 2.23 12.21
C ALA A 275 -5.75 3.46 12.17
N GLU A 276 -6.21 4.62 12.67
CA GLU A 276 -5.38 5.83 12.76
C GLU A 276 -4.20 5.66 13.73
N ALA A 277 -4.38 4.94 14.84
CA ALA A 277 -3.27 4.62 15.73
C ALA A 277 -2.22 3.77 15.01
N ILE A 278 -2.62 2.73 14.26
CA ILE A 278 -1.70 1.91 13.46
C ILE A 278 -0.96 2.78 12.43
N LEU A 279 -1.67 3.61 11.65
CA LEU A 279 -1.05 4.48 10.64
C LEU A 279 -0.07 5.47 11.24
N THR A 280 -0.39 6.06 12.40
CA THR A 280 0.48 7.05 13.06
C THR A 280 1.69 6.44 13.77
N SER A 281 1.70 5.11 13.97
CA SER A 281 2.86 4.37 14.43
C SER A 281 3.96 4.25 13.37
N VAL A 282 3.58 4.14 12.09
CA VAL A 282 4.51 3.88 10.97
C VAL A 282 5.66 4.89 10.88
N PRO A 283 5.45 6.22 10.95
CA PRO A 283 6.56 7.19 10.86
C PRO A 283 7.55 7.15 12.03
N ALA A 284 7.20 6.51 13.15
CA ALA A 284 8.07 6.34 14.30
C ALA A 284 8.97 5.09 14.20
N LEU A 285 8.78 4.28 13.15
CA LEU A 285 9.37 2.96 12.99
C LEU A 285 10.18 2.86 11.68
N ASN A 286 11.16 1.97 11.69
CA ASN A 286 11.96 1.60 10.53
C ASN A 286 11.51 0.25 9.98
N LYS A 287 12.03 -0.13 8.81
CA LYS A 287 11.90 -1.50 8.31
C LYS A 287 12.39 -2.50 9.36
N GLY A 288 11.57 -3.50 9.60
CA GLY A 288 11.78 -4.57 10.57
C GLY A 288 11.43 -4.25 12.01
N ASP A 289 11.11 -2.99 12.35
CA ASP A 289 10.48 -2.64 13.62
C ASP A 289 9.04 -3.21 13.69
N VAL A 290 8.45 -3.21 14.88
CA VAL A 290 7.23 -3.99 15.15
C VAL A 290 6.07 -3.09 15.61
N ILE A 291 4.84 -3.37 15.17
CA ILE A 291 3.60 -2.87 15.77
C ILE A 291 2.90 -4.05 16.44
N LEU A 292 2.54 -3.89 17.70
CA LEU A 292 1.73 -4.83 18.47
C LEU A 292 0.32 -4.26 18.65
N ILE A 293 -0.70 -5.00 18.19
CA ILE A 293 -2.11 -4.63 18.29
C ILE A 293 -2.77 -5.50 19.36
N GLU A 294 -3.08 -4.89 20.50
CA GLU A 294 -3.63 -5.55 21.69
C GLU A 294 -5.16 -5.43 21.80
N VAL A 295 -5.82 -5.20 20.67
CA VAL A 295 -7.24 -4.84 20.62
C VAL A 295 -8.07 -5.95 19.99
N GLN A 296 -9.25 -6.17 20.55
CA GLN A 296 -10.30 -7.02 20.00
C GLN A 296 -11.63 -6.26 20.05
N SER A 297 -12.59 -6.64 19.21
CA SER A 297 -13.89 -5.97 19.14
C SER A 297 -14.98 -6.96 18.73
N THR A 298 -16.23 -6.54 18.81
CA THR A 298 -17.37 -7.34 18.31
C THR A 298 -17.86 -6.75 17.00
N SER A 299 -18.45 -7.60 16.15
CA SER A 299 -19.08 -7.20 14.90
C SER A 299 -20.49 -7.76 14.83
N SER A 300 -21.35 -7.16 14.00
CA SER A 300 -22.70 -7.70 13.77
C SER A 300 -22.68 -9.09 13.13
N THR A 301 -21.58 -9.46 12.47
CA THR A 301 -21.39 -10.75 11.80
C THR A 301 -20.74 -11.80 12.71
N SER A 302 -20.20 -11.40 13.88
CA SER A 302 -19.64 -12.31 14.86
C SER A 302 -20.63 -12.77 15.93
N ASN A 303 -21.92 -12.39 15.83
CA ASN A 303 -22.97 -12.72 16.80
C ASN A 303 -22.58 -12.35 18.25
N GLY A 304 -21.87 -11.22 18.42
CA GLY A 304 -21.40 -10.74 19.73
C GLY A 304 -20.11 -11.39 20.23
N ALA A 305 -19.52 -12.33 19.49
CA ALA A 305 -18.20 -12.85 19.79
C ALA A 305 -17.10 -11.82 19.46
N TYR A 306 -16.02 -11.83 20.24
CA TYR A 306 -14.84 -11.01 19.94
C TYR A 306 -14.10 -11.57 18.72
N VAL A 307 -13.71 -10.67 17.82
CA VAL A 307 -12.97 -10.96 16.59
C VAL A 307 -11.72 -10.08 16.51
N PRO A 308 -10.69 -10.51 15.77
CA PRO A 308 -9.50 -9.70 15.53
C PRO A 308 -9.83 -8.43 14.73
N MET A 309 -8.96 -7.42 14.83
CA MET A 309 -9.09 -6.13 14.16
C MET A 309 -9.02 -6.24 12.65
N GLU A 310 -8.24 -7.17 12.09
CA GLU A 310 -8.15 -7.34 10.62
C GLU A 310 -9.47 -7.75 9.93
N VAL A 311 -10.51 -8.07 10.71
CA VAL A 311 -11.88 -8.23 10.20
C VAL A 311 -12.46 -6.91 9.68
N PHE A 312 -12.08 -5.79 10.30
CA PHE A 312 -12.62 -4.48 9.98
C PHE A 312 -11.81 -3.86 8.83
N PRO A 313 -12.46 -3.39 7.73
CA PRO A 313 -11.72 -2.96 6.53
C PRO A 313 -10.70 -1.84 6.75
N ALA A 314 -10.99 -0.88 7.63
CA ALA A 314 -10.07 0.24 7.88
C ALA A 314 -8.82 -0.23 8.62
N GLU A 315 -8.98 -1.09 9.62
CA GLU A 315 -7.90 -1.73 10.35
C GLU A 315 -7.09 -2.66 9.44
N PHE A 316 -7.75 -3.46 8.60
CA PHE A 316 -7.09 -4.30 7.59
C PHE A 316 -6.17 -3.47 6.68
N ASP A 317 -6.67 -2.38 6.11
CA ASP A 317 -5.89 -1.52 5.20
C ASP A 317 -4.73 -0.83 5.94
N ALA A 318 -4.91 -0.44 7.20
CA ALA A 318 -3.86 0.15 8.03
C ALA A 318 -2.75 -0.86 8.36
N ILE A 319 -3.12 -2.09 8.71
CA ILE A 319 -2.19 -3.20 8.93
C ILE A 319 -1.42 -3.49 7.63
N ARG A 320 -2.14 -3.57 6.50
CA ARG A 320 -1.52 -3.83 5.19
C ARG A 320 -0.55 -2.74 4.79
N TYR A 321 -0.90 -1.48 5.01
CA TYR A 321 0.00 -0.36 4.77
C TYR A 321 1.28 -0.46 5.61
N ALA A 322 1.17 -0.77 6.90
CA ALA A 322 2.34 -0.94 7.76
C ALA A 322 3.26 -2.08 7.27
N THR A 323 2.68 -3.22 6.91
CA THR A 323 3.44 -4.36 6.39
C THR A 323 4.10 -4.06 5.04
N ASP A 324 3.46 -3.27 4.17
CA ASP A 324 4.06 -2.79 2.91
C ASP A 324 5.22 -1.81 3.12
N GLN A 325 5.25 -1.09 4.25
CA GLN A 325 6.42 -0.29 4.63
C GLN A 325 7.57 -1.15 5.18
N GLY A 326 7.37 -2.46 5.31
CA GLY A 326 8.33 -3.39 5.90
C GLY A 326 8.31 -3.43 7.42
N ILE A 327 7.25 -2.91 8.06
CA ILE A 327 7.03 -3.00 9.51
C ILE A 327 6.31 -4.30 9.82
N VAL A 328 6.79 -5.06 10.81
CA VAL A 328 6.13 -6.29 11.23
C VAL A 328 4.92 -5.95 12.09
N VAL A 329 3.76 -6.52 11.80
CA VAL A 329 2.56 -6.33 12.62
C VAL A 329 2.22 -7.64 13.32
N VAL A 330 2.09 -7.60 14.64
CA VAL A 330 1.63 -8.72 15.47
C VAL A 330 0.28 -8.34 16.07
N GLU A 331 -0.72 -9.20 15.92
CA GLU A 331 -2.10 -8.93 16.31
C GLU A 331 -2.66 -10.06 17.18
N ALA A 332 -3.34 -9.70 18.27
CA ALA A 332 -4.07 -10.66 19.09
C ALA A 332 -5.25 -11.29 18.32
N GLY A 333 -5.34 -12.62 18.30
CA GLY A 333 -6.37 -13.39 17.58
C GLY A 333 -7.79 -13.34 18.17
N ALA A 334 -8.01 -12.48 19.17
CA ALA A 334 -9.25 -12.31 19.92
C ALA A 334 -9.74 -13.53 20.74
N ASN A 335 -10.59 -13.23 21.73
CA ASN A 335 -11.06 -14.14 22.77
C ASN A 335 -12.53 -14.55 22.56
N GLY A 336 -13.00 -14.61 21.31
CA GLY A 336 -14.39 -14.93 20.98
C GLY A 336 -14.66 -16.40 20.70
N SER A 337 -13.64 -17.27 20.74
CA SER A 337 -13.73 -18.69 20.33
C SER A 337 -14.26 -18.87 18.90
N VAL A 338 -13.95 -17.92 18.02
CA VAL A 338 -14.46 -17.95 16.65
C VAL A 338 -13.58 -18.86 15.79
N ASN A 339 -14.20 -19.77 15.04
CA ASN A 339 -13.53 -20.45 13.94
C ASN A 339 -13.40 -19.50 12.74
N LEU A 340 -12.21 -18.94 12.57
CA LEU A 340 -11.89 -17.97 11.54
C LEU A 340 -12.02 -18.56 10.12
N ASP A 341 -11.92 -19.88 9.94
CA ASP A 341 -12.11 -20.53 8.63
C ASP A 341 -13.57 -20.47 8.16
N THR A 342 -14.51 -20.31 9.09
CA THR A 342 -15.95 -20.24 8.84
C THR A 342 -16.53 -18.85 9.06
N TYR A 343 -15.71 -17.91 9.53
CA TYR A 343 -16.13 -16.52 9.71
C TYR A 343 -16.49 -15.89 8.36
N GLN A 344 -17.60 -15.15 8.33
CA GLN A 344 -18.07 -14.42 7.15
C GLN A 344 -18.19 -12.93 7.48
N ASP A 345 -17.71 -12.09 6.57
CA ASP A 345 -17.91 -10.64 6.65
C ASP A 345 -19.38 -10.25 6.35
N TRP A 346 -19.65 -8.94 6.30
CA TRP A 346 -20.98 -8.41 6.01
C TRP A 346 -21.54 -8.77 4.62
N ASN A 347 -20.69 -9.29 3.72
CA ASN A 347 -21.03 -9.70 2.37
C ASN A 347 -21.08 -11.24 2.21
N GLY A 348 -20.98 -11.98 3.31
CA GLY A 348 -20.94 -13.46 3.29
C GLY A 348 -19.60 -14.03 2.82
N LYS A 349 -18.52 -13.24 2.84
CA LYS A 349 -17.21 -13.60 2.32
C LYS A 349 -16.33 -14.21 3.41
N TYR A 350 -15.65 -15.31 3.09
CA TYR A 350 -14.73 -16.01 4.01
C TYR A 350 -13.34 -15.34 4.03
N ILE A 351 -13.28 -14.08 4.46
CA ILE A 351 -12.09 -13.21 4.32
C ILE A 351 -10.87 -13.67 5.13
N LEU A 352 -11.07 -14.48 6.17
CA LEU A 352 -9.99 -15.00 7.02
C LEU A 352 -9.58 -16.43 6.65
N ASN A 353 -10.34 -17.15 5.83
CA ASN A 353 -10.02 -18.53 5.49
C ASN A 353 -8.99 -18.58 4.36
N LYS A 354 -7.74 -18.97 4.66
CA LYS A 354 -6.65 -19.06 3.67
C LYS A 354 -6.93 -19.99 2.48
N ASN A 355 -7.88 -20.92 2.62
CA ASN A 355 -8.27 -21.83 1.55
C ASN A 355 -9.44 -21.30 0.70
N SER A 356 -9.99 -20.12 1.04
CA SER A 356 -11.07 -19.48 0.31
C SER A 356 -10.54 -18.56 -0.78
N ALA A 357 -11.26 -18.48 -1.90
CA ALA A 357 -11.02 -17.47 -2.94
C ALA A 357 -11.29 -16.02 -2.45
N ASP A 358 -12.00 -15.87 -1.34
CA ASP A 358 -12.32 -14.57 -0.73
C ASP A 358 -11.26 -14.11 0.29
N PHE A 359 -10.23 -14.93 0.55
CA PHE A 359 -9.20 -14.63 1.54
C PHE A 359 -8.51 -13.29 1.27
N LYS A 360 -8.24 -12.55 2.34
CA LYS A 360 -7.47 -11.31 2.29
C LYS A 360 -6.32 -11.39 3.26
N ASP A 361 -5.10 -11.21 2.75
CA ASP A 361 -3.90 -11.19 3.59
C ASP A 361 -3.54 -9.76 4.00
N SER A 362 -3.64 -9.45 5.29
CA SER A 362 -3.23 -8.18 5.86
C SER A 362 -1.71 -8.07 6.00
N GLY A 363 -1.00 -9.20 5.96
CA GLY A 363 0.42 -9.33 6.26
C GLY A 363 0.72 -9.44 7.76
N ALA A 364 -0.26 -9.31 8.66
CA ALA A 364 -0.04 -9.47 10.10
C ALA A 364 0.26 -10.92 10.50
N ILE A 365 0.97 -11.06 11.61
CA ILE A 365 1.10 -12.30 12.39
C ILE A 365 -0.06 -12.34 13.38
N LEU A 366 -1.03 -13.22 13.16
CA LEU A 366 -2.18 -13.36 14.05
C LEU A 366 -1.93 -14.40 15.14
N VAL A 367 -2.13 -14.02 16.40
CA VAL A 367 -1.67 -14.80 17.57
C VAL A 367 -2.82 -15.41 18.37
N GLY A 368 -2.85 -16.74 18.44
CA GLY A 368 -3.75 -17.50 19.30
C GLY A 368 -3.24 -17.63 20.74
N ALA A 369 -4.09 -18.19 21.62
CA ALA A 369 -3.78 -18.39 23.03
C ALA A 369 -3.78 -19.89 23.41
N GLY A 370 -2.61 -20.37 23.85
CA GLY A 370 -2.39 -21.74 24.33
C GLY A 370 -2.24 -21.83 25.85
N SER A 371 -2.40 -23.04 26.41
CA SER A 371 -2.19 -23.30 27.83
C SER A 371 -0.72 -23.18 28.22
N ALA A 372 -0.45 -22.87 29.48
CA ALA A 372 0.92 -22.85 30.01
C ALA A 372 1.50 -24.26 30.22
N ASP A 373 0.63 -25.26 30.41
CA ASP A 373 1.04 -26.65 30.60
C ASP A 373 1.47 -27.29 29.28
N VAL A 374 2.50 -28.15 29.33
CA VAL A 374 2.96 -28.96 28.19
C VAL A 374 2.34 -30.37 28.27
N PRO A 375 1.78 -30.90 27.18
CA PRO A 375 1.66 -30.28 25.86
C PRO A 375 0.64 -29.12 25.85
N HIS A 376 0.96 -28.05 25.13
CA HIS A 376 0.12 -26.84 25.07
C HIS A 376 -1.18 -27.10 24.33
N GLU A 377 -2.32 -26.81 24.92
CA GLU A 377 -3.64 -26.94 24.30
C GLU A 377 -4.21 -25.58 23.94
N ARG A 378 -5.09 -25.49 22.94
CA ARG A 378 -5.84 -24.26 22.71
C ARG A 378 -6.73 -23.95 23.91
N LEU A 379 -6.65 -22.72 24.41
CA LEU A 379 -7.60 -22.26 25.42
C LEU A 379 -8.99 -22.03 24.84
N TYR A 380 -10.02 -22.40 25.60
CA TYR A 380 -11.40 -22.42 25.13
C TYR A 380 -11.89 -21.10 24.54
N PHE A 381 -11.36 -19.96 24.99
CA PHE A 381 -11.73 -18.63 24.50
C PHE A 381 -10.96 -18.22 23.24
N SER A 382 -9.81 -18.83 22.94
CA SER A 382 -8.99 -18.44 21.78
C SER A 382 -9.76 -18.72 20.51
N SER A 383 -9.84 -17.71 19.62
CA SER A 383 -10.20 -17.96 18.23
C SER A 383 -9.16 -18.89 17.60
N TYR A 384 -9.57 -19.57 16.53
CA TYR A 384 -8.80 -20.62 15.90
C TYR A 384 -9.14 -20.73 14.41
N GLY A 385 -8.31 -21.44 13.65
CA GLY A 385 -8.47 -21.63 12.23
C GLY A 385 -7.14 -21.49 11.51
N ASN A 386 -7.14 -21.75 10.21
CA ASN A 386 -5.93 -21.68 9.41
C ASN A 386 -5.30 -20.27 9.42
N ARG A 387 -6.05 -19.19 9.68
CA ARG A 387 -5.53 -17.82 9.75
C ARG A 387 -4.51 -17.60 10.87
N ILE A 388 -4.65 -18.30 12.01
CA ILE A 388 -3.75 -18.11 13.14
C ILE A 388 -2.34 -18.60 12.75
N ASP A 389 -1.35 -17.72 12.90
CA ASP A 389 0.02 -18.00 12.46
C ASP A 389 0.87 -18.62 13.58
N SER A 390 0.65 -18.17 14.82
CA SER A 390 1.42 -18.56 16.00
C SER A 390 0.56 -18.47 17.26
N PHE A 391 1.01 -19.07 18.37
CA PHE A 391 0.38 -18.88 19.68
C PHE A 391 1.43 -18.53 20.75
N GLY A 392 0.94 -17.92 21.83
CA GLY A 392 1.68 -17.71 23.08
C GLY A 392 0.86 -18.21 24.28
N PHE A 393 1.36 -18.00 25.49
CA PHE A 393 0.63 -18.37 26.70
C PHE A 393 -0.57 -17.44 26.89
N GLY A 394 -1.76 -18.02 27.02
CA GLY A 394 -2.98 -17.28 27.25
C GLY A 394 -3.44 -17.23 28.71
N HIS A 395 -2.67 -17.80 29.62
CA HIS A 395 -2.87 -17.71 31.07
C HIS A 395 -1.55 -18.01 31.80
N SER A 396 -1.54 -17.82 33.12
CA SER A 396 -0.34 -18.01 33.96
C SER A 396 0.84 -17.15 33.49
N VAL A 397 0.56 -15.98 32.92
CA VAL A 397 1.57 -15.01 32.52
C VAL A 397 1.87 -14.11 33.70
N HIS A 398 3.02 -14.35 34.32
CA HIS A 398 3.57 -13.45 35.33
C HIS A 398 4.13 -12.20 34.64
N THR A 399 3.70 -11.01 35.07
CA THR A 399 4.10 -9.72 34.48
C THR A 399 3.77 -8.57 35.45
N LEU A 400 4.01 -7.34 35.01
CA LEU A 400 3.71 -6.10 35.73
C LEU A 400 2.20 -5.90 35.89
N SER A 401 1.80 -5.17 36.93
CA SER A 401 0.41 -4.74 37.14
C SER A 401 0.34 -3.26 37.49
N ALA A 402 -0.83 -2.66 37.30
CA ALA A 402 -1.09 -1.28 37.67
C ALA A 402 -2.56 -1.10 38.06
N THR A 403 -2.85 -0.12 38.90
CA THR A 403 -4.24 0.28 39.20
C THR A 403 -4.67 1.50 38.38
N ASP A 404 -3.72 2.33 37.97
CA ASP A 404 -3.90 3.53 37.16
C ASP A 404 -2.57 3.98 36.52
N LEU A 405 -2.58 5.12 35.78
CA LEU A 405 -1.40 5.66 35.08
C LEU A 405 -0.26 6.10 36.00
N SER A 406 -0.52 6.31 37.29
CA SER A 406 0.45 6.81 38.27
C SER A 406 1.14 5.69 39.06
N SER A 407 0.74 4.43 38.83
CA SER A 407 1.33 3.27 39.49
C SER A 407 2.84 3.19 39.24
N THR A 408 3.61 2.97 40.30
CA THR A 408 5.08 2.87 40.24
C THR A 408 5.60 1.46 40.51
N THR A 409 4.73 0.56 41.00
CA THR A 409 5.07 -0.82 41.40
C THR A 409 3.86 -1.72 41.23
N GLY A 410 4.06 -3.02 41.04
CA GLY A 410 2.98 -4.01 41.01
C GLY A 410 3.27 -5.17 40.07
N TYR A 411 2.87 -6.38 40.47
CA TYR A 411 3.04 -7.60 39.67
C TYR A 411 1.76 -8.42 39.71
N THR A 412 1.56 -9.28 38.72
CA THR A 412 0.42 -10.19 38.64
C THR A 412 0.78 -11.50 37.94
N THR A 413 0.13 -12.59 38.34
CA THR A 413 0.13 -13.89 37.63
C THR A 413 -1.12 -14.09 36.78
N SER A 414 -2.09 -13.17 36.85
CA SER A 414 -3.43 -13.35 36.31
C SER A 414 -3.63 -12.75 34.92
N PHE A 415 -2.58 -12.20 34.30
CA PHE A 415 -2.68 -11.71 32.94
C PHE A 415 -2.94 -12.90 32.00
N SER A 416 -3.99 -12.76 31.18
CA SER A 416 -4.56 -13.86 30.40
C SER A 416 -5.27 -13.34 29.16
N GLY A 417 -5.63 -14.25 28.26
CA GLY A 417 -6.20 -13.94 26.97
C GLY A 417 -5.17 -13.99 25.84
N THR A 418 -5.64 -13.82 24.61
CA THR A 418 -4.77 -13.57 23.46
C THR A 418 -3.85 -12.36 23.69
N SER A 419 -4.28 -11.37 24.47
CA SER A 419 -3.44 -10.23 24.90
C SER A 419 -2.25 -10.58 25.79
N SER A 420 -2.25 -11.75 26.43
CA SER A 420 -1.07 -12.25 27.13
C SER A 420 -0.15 -13.09 26.24
N ALA A 421 -0.69 -13.62 25.14
CA ALA A 421 0.02 -14.43 24.17
C ALA A 421 0.75 -13.59 23.11
N SER A 422 0.10 -12.56 22.56
CA SER A 422 0.65 -11.66 21.56
C SER A 422 1.93 -10.93 21.97
N PRO A 423 2.13 -10.43 23.21
CA PRO A 423 3.41 -9.85 23.60
C PRO A 423 4.54 -10.88 23.69
N ILE A 424 4.25 -12.14 24.01
CA ILE A 424 5.25 -13.22 24.02
C ILE A 424 5.75 -13.47 22.59
N VAL A 425 4.83 -13.60 21.63
CA VAL A 425 5.19 -13.75 20.20
C VAL A 425 5.89 -12.49 19.67
N THR A 426 5.45 -11.31 20.09
CA THR A 426 6.10 -10.03 19.72
C THR A 426 7.54 -9.98 20.21
N ALA A 427 7.83 -10.40 21.44
CA ALA A 427 9.20 -10.48 21.93
C ALA A 427 10.06 -11.44 21.09
N ALA A 428 9.50 -12.60 20.70
CA ALA A 428 10.20 -13.52 19.80
C ALA A 428 10.55 -12.85 18.45
N VAL A 429 9.59 -12.15 17.84
CA VAL A 429 9.80 -11.39 16.59
C VAL A 429 10.90 -10.34 16.77
N ILE A 430 10.85 -9.56 17.85
CA ILE A 430 11.84 -8.52 18.16
C ILE A 430 13.25 -9.14 18.27
N SER A 431 13.40 -10.25 19.00
CA SER A 431 14.67 -10.97 19.11
C SER A 431 15.18 -11.45 17.75
N LEU A 432 14.32 -12.03 16.91
CA LEU A 432 14.71 -12.49 15.58
C LEU A 432 15.13 -11.34 14.67
N GLN A 433 14.42 -10.21 14.73
CA GLN A 433 14.76 -9.02 13.95
C GLN A 433 16.07 -8.39 14.40
N GLY A 434 16.31 -8.30 15.71
CA GLY A 434 17.56 -7.78 16.25
C GLY A 434 18.75 -8.67 15.89
N ILE A 435 18.60 -9.99 15.99
CA ILE A 435 19.63 -10.95 15.55
C ILE A 435 19.87 -10.85 14.05
N ALA A 436 18.82 -10.78 13.23
CA ALA A 436 18.96 -10.65 11.79
C ALA A 436 19.70 -9.37 11.40
N LYS A 437 19.33 -8.25 12.03
CA LYS A 437 19.99 -6.95 11.84
C LYS A 437 21.46 -7.00 12.23
N ALA A 438 21.80 -7.57 13.38
CA ALA A 438 23.18 -7.70 13.83
C ALA A 438 24.00 -8.67 12.96
N LYS A 439 23.40 -9.80 12.55
CA LYS A 439 24.07 -10.87 11.82
C LYS A 439 24.22 -10.58 10.32
N TYR A 440 23.23 -9.93 9.71
CA TYR A 440 23.12 -9.76 8.25
C TYR A 440 23.09 -8.30 7.80
N GLY A 441 23.05 -7.34 8.73
CA GLY A 441 22.91 -5.90 8.42
C GLY A 441 21.51 -5.49 7.97
N VAL A 442 20.58 -6.44 7.90
CA VAL A 442 19.19 -6.25 7.47
C VAL A 442 18.24 -7.09 8.32
N THR A 443 17.00 -6.63 8.48
CA THR A 443 15.92 -7.36 9.14
C THR A 443 15.17 -8.25 8.16
N PHE A 444 14.41 -9.22 8.67
CA PHE A 444 13.40 -9.91 7.87
C PHE A 444 12.28 -8.95 7.47
N SER A 445 11.71 -9.18 6.28
CA SER A 445 10.42 -8.58 5.94
C SER A 445 9.29 -9.20 6.80
N PRO A 446 8.12 -8.54 6.90
CA PRO A 446 6.97 -9.06 7.65
C PRO A 446 6.57 -10.47 7.22
N HIS A 447 6.60 -10.73 5.91
CA HIS A 447 6.32 -12.05 5.37
C HIS A 447 7.32 -13.10 5.85
N GLU A 448 8.62 -12.82 5.73
CA GLU A 448 9.65 -13.81 6.04
C GLU A 448 9.64 -14.22 7.52
N VAL A 449 9.49 -13.25 8.43
CA VAL A 449 9.40 -13.58 9.86
C VAL A 449 8.11 -14.33 10.17
N ARG A 450 6.98 -14.02 9.51
CA ARG A 450 5.74 -14.79 9.65
C ARG A 450 5.92 -16.24 9.20
N GLU A 451 6.62 -16.49 8.10
CA GLU A 451 6.91 -17.84 7.62
C GLU A 451 7.85 -18.61 8.56
N LEU A 452 8.81 -17.93 9.21
CA LEU A 452 9.62 -18.55 10.28
C LEU A 452 8.74 -19.04 11.43
N LEU A 453 7.72 -18.28 11.84
CA LEU A 453 6.81 -18.65 12.93
C LEU A 453 5.79 -19.73 12.53
N ARG A 454 5.37 -19.75 11.26
CA ARG A 454 4.43 -20.76 10.74
C ARG A 454 5.08 -22.13 10.51
N ASN A 455 6.39 -22.19 10.35
CA ASN A 455 7.09 -23.41 10.02
C ASN A 455 7.06 -24.42 11.20
N PRO A 456 6.39 -25.58 11.05
CA PRO A 456 6.31 -26.59 12.12
C PRO A 456 7.66 -27.24 12.45
N ALA A 457 8.64 -27.21 11.53
CA ALA A 457 9.97 -27.73 11.79
C ALA A 457 10.79 -26.84 12.71
N TYR A 458 10.41 -25.56 12.85
CA TYR A 458 11.11 -24.58 13.66
C TYR A 458 10.48 -24.36 15.03
N ASN A 459 9.20 -24.66 15.19
CA ASN A 459 8.41 -24.19 16.35
C ASN A 459 7.79 -25.33 17.15
N THR A 460 7.34 -25.02 18.37
CA THR A 460 6.72 -25.98 19.27
C THR A 460 5.25 -26.15 18.90
N ALA A 461 4.84 -27.38 18.58
CA ALA A 461 3.46 -27.71 18.26
C ALA A 461 2.56 -27.67 19.50
N SER A 462 1.27 -27.37 19.29
CA SER A 462 0.24 -27.63 20.29
C SER A 462 -0.01 -29.14 20.45
N ALA A 463 -0.78 -29.53 21.46
CA ALA A 463 -1.09 -30.91 21.80
C ALA A 463 -1.82 -31.63 20.66
N ASN A 464 -2.72 -30.93 19.98
CA ASN A 464 -3.43 -31.46 18.82
C ASN A 464 -3.57 -30.38 17.73
N PRO A 465 -2.52 -30.13 16.92
CA PRO A 465 -2.50 -29.00 15.98
C PRO A 465 -3.67 -29.00 14.98
N ALA A 466 -4.16 -30.19 14.61
CA ALA A 466 -5.30 -30.34 13.71
C ALA A 466 -6.62 -29.90 14.34
N ALA A 467 -6.79 -30.06 15.66
CA ALA A 467 -7.99 -29.63 16.39
C ALA A 467 -7.84 -28.23 16.99
N ASP A 468 -6.64 -27.88 17.44
CA ASP A 468 -6.34 -26.60 18.07
C ASP A 468 -6.34 -25.47 17.04
N GLN A 469 -5.71 -25.66 15.89
CA GLN A 469 -5.63 -24.65 14.82
C GLN A 469 -5.22 -23.25 15.32
N ILE A 470 -4.21 -23.16 16.18
CA ILE A 470 -3.65 -21.90 16.72
C ILE A 470 -2.19 -21.65 16.30
N GLY A 471 -1.71 -22.32 15.26
CA GLY A 471 -0.31 -22.23 14.84
C GLY A 471 0.65 -22.93 15.82
N HIS A 472 1.85 -22.37 15.98
CA HIS A 472 2.92 -22.93 16.80
C HIS A 472 3.46 -21.90 17.80
N LEU A 473 3.95 -22.35 18.96
CA LEU A 473 4.66 -21.51 19.92
C LEU A 473 6.09 -21.28 19.40
N PRO A 474 6.56 -20.02 19.33
CA PRO A 474 7.92 -19.74 18.85
C PRO A 474 8.96 -20.54 19.64
N ASN A 475 9.92 -21.15 18.95
CA ASN A 475 11.07 -21.78 19.59
C ASN A 475 12.33 -21.07 19.11
N LEU A 476 12.74 -20.04 19.86
CA LEU A 476 13.83 -19.15 19.46
C LEU A 476 15.12 -19.92 19.23
N LYS A 477 15.42 -20.91 20.08
CA LYS A 477 16.61 -21.74 19.89
C LYS A 477 16.64 -22.41 18.53
N ASN A 478 15.57 -23.13 18.19
CA ASN A 478 15.53 -23.88 16.95
C ASN A 478 15.47 -22.96 15.73
N ILE A 479 14.75 -21.83 15.80
CA ILE A 479 14.75 -20.82 14.72
C ILE A 479 16.16 -20.23 14.55
N ILE A 480 16.83 -19.80 15.63
CA ILE A 480 18.14 -19.14 15.58
C ILE A 480 19.22 -20.09 15.03
N ASP A 481 19.21 -21.35 15.46
CA ASP A 481 20.17 -22.37 15.00
C ASP A 481 20.03 -22.65 13.49
N ASN A 482 18.83 -22.49 12.94
CA ASN A 482 18.52 -22.72 11.53
C ASN A 482 18.19 -21.44 10.76
N MET A 483 18.53 -20.27 11.31
CA MET A 483 18.04 -18.98 10.83
C MET A 483 18.58 -18.69 9.42
N PRO A 484 17.72 -18.59 8.40
CA PRO A 484 18.14 -18.21 7.06
C PRO A 484 18.55 -16.73 7.02
N ALA A 485 19.28 -16.34 5.98
CA ALA A 485 19.50 -14.91 5.71
C ALA A 485 18.16 -14.28 5.24
N PRO A 486 17.85 -13.03 5.64
CA PRO A 486 16.79 -12.26 5.01
C PRO A 486 17.01 -12.20 3.49
N SER A 487 15.92 -12.27 2.71
CA SER A 487 15.85 -12.54 1.26
C SER A 487 16.09 -13.97 0.80
N ALA A 488 16.47 -14.92 1.67
CA ALA A 488 16.46 -16.35 1.31
C ALA A 488 15.05 -16.98 1.35
N LEU A 489 14.09 -16.25 1.93
CA LEU A 489 12.66 -16.56 1.98
C LEU A 489 11.84 -15.53 1.17
N SER A 490 12.49 -14.70 0.36
CA SER A 490 11.78 -13.72 -0.47
C SER A 490 10.86 -14.43 -1.43
N ASP A 491 9.63 -13.95 -1.52
CA ASP A 491 8.77 -14.31 -2.62
C ASP A 491 9.47 -13.98 -3.94
N THR A 492 9.48 -14.93 -4.87
CA THR A 492 10.07 -14.78 -6.21
C THR A 492 9.11 -15.27 -7.29
N GLU A 493 7.93 -15.77 -6.89
CA GLU A 493 6.96 -16.31 -7.81
C GLU A 493 5.95 -15.23 -8.13
N ALA A 494 5.55 -15.12 -9.40
CA ALA A 494 4.49 -14.22 -9.77
C ALA A 494 3.14 -14.92 -9.60
N PRO A 495 2.06 -14.19 -9.29
CA PRO A 495 0.73 -14.78 -9.22
C PRO A 495 0.34 -15.47 -10.52
N SER A 496 -0.55 -16.45 -10.41
CA SER A 496 -1.17 -17.05 -11.58
C SER A 496 -1.98 -16.01 -12.36
N ALA A 497 -2.02 -16.15 -13.69
CA ALA A 497 -2.79 -15.23 -14.53
C ALA A 497 -4.28 -15.30 -14.16
N PRO A 498 -4.98 -14.16 -14.04
CA PRO A 498 -6.43 -14.18 -13.85
C PRO A 498 -7.11 -14.97 -14.97
N VAL A 499 -8.01 -15.87 -14.60
CA VAL A 499 -8.80 -16.68 -15.54
C VAL A 499 -10.27 -16.30 -15.50
N GLN A 500 -11.03 -16.75 -16.50
CA GLN A 500 -12.47 -16.49 -16.60
C GLN A 500 -12.84 -15.00 -16.62
N LEU A 501 -12.00 -14.17 -17.27
CA LEU A 501 -12.35 -12.76 -17.50
C LEU A 501 -13.63 -12.69 -18.34
N ALA A 502 -14.67 -12.10 -17.76
CA ALA A 502 -15.99 -11.97 -18.36
C ALA A 502 -16.49 -10.53 -18.26
N ALA A 503 -17.43 -10.19 -19.14
CA ALA A 503 -18.10 -8.90 -19.17
C ALA A 503 -19.61 -9.07 -18.94
N ALA A 504 -20.18 -8.17 -18.15
CA ALA A 504 -21.61 -8.07 -17.88
C ALA A 504 -22.05 -6.60 -17.96
N ASN A 505 -23.37 -6.37 -17.97
CA ASN A 505 -23.98 -5.04 -17.92
C ASN A 505 -23.38 -4.03 -18.92
N VAL A 506 -23.09 -4.47 -20.14
CA VAL A 506 -22.50 -3.62 -21.18
C VAL A 506 -23.51 -2.54 -21.59
N THR A 507 -23.15 -1.28 -21.35
CA THR A 507 -23.94 -0.11 -21.74
C THR A 507 -23.26 0.65 -22.88
N ALA A 508 -23.83 1.82 -23.23
CA ALA A 508 -23.24 2.73 -24.19
C ALA A 508 -21.96 3.43 -23.66
N SER A 509 -21.70 3.37 -22.34
CA SER A 509 -20.57 4.08 -21.71
C SER A 509 -19.89 3.33 -20.57
N SER A 510 -20.28 2.08 -20.29
CA SER A 510 -19.70 1.27 -19.21
C SER A 510 -19.75 -0.23 -19.50
N VAL A 511 -18.92 -0.98 -18.78
CA VAL A 511 -18.96 -2.44 -18.71
C VAL A 511 -18.52 -2.90 -17.32
N ASP A 512 -19.18 -3.93 -16.79
CA ASP A 512 -18.72 -4.62 -15.58
C ASP A 512 -17.83 -5.80 -15.97
N LEU A 513 -16.61 -5.83 -15.43
CA LEU A 513 -15.65 -6.93 -15.61
C LEU A 513 -15.58 -7.79 -14.35
N THR A 514 -15.52 -9.10 -14.51
CA THR A 514 -15.30 -10.07 -13.44
C THR A 514 -14.29 -11.13 -13.86
N TRP A 515 -13.54 -11.69 -12.90
CA TRP A 515 -12.58 -12.78 -13.13
C TRP A 515 -12.49 -13.69 -11.90
N SER A 516 -11.87 -14.85 -12.03
CA SER A 516 -11.55 -15.71 -10.87
C SER A 516 -10.31 -15.22 -10.15
N SER A 517 -10.22 -15.44 -8.85
CA SER A 517 -9.03 -15.08 -8.07
C SER A 517 -7.80 -15.82 -8.59
N SER A 518 -6.71 -15.08 -8.70
CA SER A 518 -5.38 -15.64 -8.90
C SER A 518 -4.88 -16.27 -7.61
N THR A 519 -3.94 -17.21 -7.76
CA THR A 519 -3.23 -17.88 -6.68
C THR A 519 -1.78 -17.50 -6.74
N ASP A 520 -1.14 -17.47 -5.58
CA ASP A 520 0.26 -17.16 -5.43
C ASP A 520 0.80 -17.96 -4.24
N ASN A 521 2.10 -18.22 -4.20
CA ASN A 521 2.76 -18.91 -3.08
C ASN A 521 2.70 -18.09 -1.78
N VAL A 522 2.61 -16.75 -1.88
CA VAL A 522 2.52 -15.84 -0.75
C VAL A 522 1.15 -15.16 -0.67
N GLY A 523 0.72 -14.54 -1.76
CA GLY A 523 -0.61 -13.92 -1.81
C GLY A 523 -0.75 -12.85 -2.88
N VAL A 524 -1.94 -12.77 -3.46
CA VAL A 524 -2.29 -11.75 -4.45
C VAL A 524 -2.83 -10.51 -3.74
N THR A 525 -2.23 -9.36 -4.00
CA THR A 525 -2.56 -8.08 -3.35
C THR A 525 -3.44 -7.18 -4.22
N GLY A 526 -3.56 -7.47 -5.51
CA GLY A 526 -4.51 -6.78 -6.37
C GLY A 526 -4.40 -7.16 -7.84
N TYR A 527 -5.16 -6.44 -8.66
CA TYR A 527 -5.29 -6.67 -10.09
C TYR A 527 -5.16 -5.35 -10.84
N ASP A 528 -4.32 -5.35 -11.86
CA ASP A 528 -4.19 -4.27 -12.85
C ASP A 528 -5.18 -4.53 -14.00
N ILE A 529 -6.07 -3.57 -14.28
CA ILE A 529 -7.03 -3.63 -15.39
C ILE A 529 -6.47 -2.85 -16.57
N TYR A 530 -6.44 -3.48 -17.74
CA TYR A 530 -6.00 -2.87 -18.98
C TYR A 530 -7.14 -2.74 -19.98
N GLN A 531 -7.26 -1.57 -20.61
CA GLN A 531 -8.13 -1.27 -21.74
C GLN A 531 -7.24 -0.93 -22.94
N ASP A 532 -7.37 -1.69 -24.03
CA ASP A 532 -6.57 -1.54 -25.25
C ASP A 532 -5.06 -1.51 -24.99
N GLY A 533 -4.61 -2.33 -24.03
CA GLY A 533 -3.20 -2.42 -23.63
C GLY A 533 -2.74 -1.32 -22.67
N VAL A 534 -3.59 -0.34 -22.33
CA VAL A 534 -3.28 0.72 -21.37
C VAL A 534 -3.89 0.39 -20.02
N LYS A 535 -3.11 0.47 -18.94
CA LYS A 535 -3.63 0.29 -17.58
C LYS A 535 -4.60 1.42 -17.23
N VAL A 536 -5.84 1.08 -16.92
CA VAL A 536 -6.90 2.05 -16.58
C VAL A 536 -7.27 2.04 -15.10
N ALA A 537 -6.96 0.97 -14.35
CA ALA A 537 -7.27 0.88 -12.93
C ALA A 537 -6.42 -0.16 -12.21
N VAL A 538 -6.45 -0.10 -10.87
CA VAL A 538 -5.97 -1.14 -9.97
C VAL A 538 -7.08 -1.41 -8.95
N THR A 539 -7.36 -2.67 -8.64
CA THR A 539 -8.38 -3.06 -7.66
C THR A 539 -7.91 -4.26 -6.84
N PRO A 540 -8.18 -4.33 -5.53
CA PRO A 540 -7.93 -5.55 -4.74
C PRO A 540 -9.00 -6.63 -5.00
N ASN A 541 -10.13 -6.27 -5.62
CA ASN A 541 -11.27 -7.16 -5.85
C ASN A 541 -11.13 -7.95 -7.15
N THR A 542 -11.90 -9.02 -7.32
CA THR A 542 -11.98 -9.79 -8.58
C THR A 542 -13.04 -9.26 -9.56
N SER A 543 -13.39 -7.99 -9.40
CA SER A 543 -14.33 -7.28 -10.27
C SER A 543 -13.98 -5.80 -10.37
N TYR A 544 -14.39 -5.19 -11.48
CA TYR A 544 -14.23 -3.76 -11.72
C TYR A 544 -15.22 -3.24 -12.78
N THR A 545 -15.85 -2.09 -12.53
CA THR A 545 -16.70 -1.40 -13.53
C THR A 545 -15.88 -0.36 -14.27
N VAL A 546 -15.71 -0.56 -15.58
CA VAL A 546 -15.10 0.43 -16.47
C VAL A 546 -16.18 1.42 -16.90
N THR A 547 -15.91 2.72 -16.80
CA THR A 547 -16.84 3.80 -17.18
C THR A 547 -16.18 4.79 -18.14
N GLY A 548 -16.96 5.67 -18.75
CA GLY A 548 -16.45 6.69 -19.69
C GLY A 548 -16.13 6.14 -21.08
N LEU A 549 -16.72 4.99 -21.46
CA LEU A 549 -16.56 4.40 -22.78
C LEU A 549 -17.39 5.14 -23.84
N THR A 550 -17.00 4.99 -25.11
CA THR A 550 -17.73 5.53 -26.25
C THR A 550 -18.69 4.48 -26.80
N ALA A 551 -19.92 4.88 -27.08
CA ALA A 551 -20.96 3.98 -27.61
C ALA A 551 -20.55 3.35 -28.95
N SER A 552 -21.09 2.16 -29.22
CA SER A 552 -20.79 1.39 -30.45
C SER A 552 -19.30 1.19 -30.74
N THR A 553 -18.44 1.20 -29.72
CA THR A 553 -16.99 1.02 -29.84
C THR A 553 -16.57 -0.33 -29.24
N THR A 554 -15.66 -1.03 -29.92
CA THR A 554 -15.05 -2.27 -29.43
C THR A 554 -13.78 -1.95 -28.65
N TYR A 555 -13.70 -2.47 -27.44
CA TYR A 555 -12.54 -2.37 -26.54
C TYR A 555 -11.98 -3.76 -26.26
N SER A 556 -10.67 -3.85 -26.03
CA SER A 556 -9.99 -5.05 -25.56
C SER A 556 -9.61 -4.92 -24.09
N PHE A 557 -10.12 -5.81 -23.24
CA PHE A 557 -9.79 -5.84 -21.82
C PHE A 557 -8.88 -7.01 -21.46
N THR A 558 -7.88 -6.76 -20.62
CA THR A 558 -7.06 -7.79 -19.96
C THR A 558 -6.85 -7.42 -18.50
N VAL A 559 -6.60 -8.43 -17.66
CA VAL A 559 -6.32 -8.25 -16.23
C VAL A 559 -5.03 -8.97 -15.87
N LYS A 560 -4.19 -8.38 -15.03
CA LYS A 560 -3.00 -9.00 -14.43
C LYS A 560 -3.11 -8.97 -12.92
N ALA A 561 -2.78 -10.06 -12.24
CA ALA A 561 -2.64 -10.11 -10.79
C ALA A 561 -1.27 -9.57 -10.35
N ARG A 562 -1.17 -9.06 -9.13
CA ARG A 562 0.08 -8.64 -8.50
C ARG A 562 0.16 -9.12 -7.06
N ASP A 563 1.35 -9.43 -6.59
CA ASP A 563 1.61 -9.83 -5.20
C ASP A 563 2.17 -8.67 -4.36
N ALA A 564 2.57 -8.97 -3.12
CA ALA A 564 3.18 -8.02 -2.20
C ALA A 564 4.66 -7.73 -2.52
N ALA A 565 5.37 -8.67 -3.16
CA ALA A 565 6.76 -8.53 -3.57
C ALA A 565 6.93 -7.70 -4.86
N GLY A 566 5.82 -7.38 -5.53
CA GLY A 566 5.76 -6.57 -6.74
C GLY A 566 5.84 -7.39 -8.03
N HIS A 567 5.77 -8.72 -7.99
CA HIS A 567 5.63 -9.47 -9.24
C HIS A 567 4.23 -9.29 -9.80
N VAL A 568 4.15 -9.38 -11.12
CA VAL A 568 2.92 -9.20 -11.89
C VAL A 568 2.75 -10.43 -12.77
N SER A 569 1.56 -11.02 -12.72
CA SER A 569 1.22 -12.19 -13.50
C SER A 569 1.28 -11.93 -15.00
N SER A 570 1.24 -13.01 -15.78
CA SER A 570 0.79 -12.90 -17.18
C SER A 570 -0.62 -12.33 -17.25
N ALA A 571 -0.95 -11.66 -18.36
CA ALA A 571 -2.31 -11.18 -18.60
C ALA A 571 -3.29 -12.34 -18.75
N SER A 572 -4.54 -12.11 -18.33
CA SER A 572 -5.67 -12.94 -18.73
C SER A 572 -5.79 -13.05 -20.25
N ALA A 573 -6.61 -13.98 -20.73
CA ALA A 573 -7.06 -13.92 -22.12
C ALA A 573 -7.72 -12.57 -22.40
N ALA A 574 -7.42 -11.98 -23.55
CA ALA A 574 -8.00 -10.71 -23.98
C ALA A 574 -9.49 -10.89 -24.27
N LEU A 575 -10.31 -10.05 -23.65
CA LEU A 575 -11.76 -10.03 -23.82
C LEU A 575 -12.15 -8.83 -24.68
N ALA A 576 -12.67 -9.08 -25.90
CA ALA A 576 -13.22 -8.04 -26.75
C ALA A 576 -14.68 -7.75 -26.35
N VAL A 577 -14.99 -6.50 -26.03
CA VAL A 577 -16.34 -6.06 -25.66
C VAL A 577 -16.74 -4.86 -26.52
N THR A 578 -17.91 -4.93 -27.15
CA THR A 578 -18.48 -3.82 -27.91
C THR A 578 -19.59 -3.17 -27.08
N THR A 579 -19.41 -1.90 -26.72
CA THR A 579 -20.46 -1.11 -26.03
C THR A 579 -21.73 -1.05 -26.87
N THR A 580 -22.88 -0.95 -26.22
CA THR A 580 -24.15 -0.84 -26.93
C THR A 580 -24.27 0.49 -27.65
N ALA A 581 -25.19 0.58 -28.61
CA ALA A 581 -25.57 1.86 -29.20
C ALA A 581 -26.19 2.76 -28.14
N PRO A 582 -26.14 4.10 -28.31
CA PRO A 582 -26.87 4.99 -27.41
C PRO A 582 -28.35 4.60 -27.40
N PRO A 583 -29.02 4.63 -26.23
CA PRO A 583 -30.44 4.29 -26.15
C PRO A 583 -31.27 5.18 -27.09
N LEU A 584 -32.29 4.58 -27.72
CA LEU A 584 -33.24 5.29 -28.56
C LEU A 584 -34.31 5.95 -27.70
N GLN A 585 -34.62 7.21 -27.98
CA GLN A 585 -35.72 7.93 -27.37
C GLN A 585 -36.80 8.25 -28.41
N GLY A 586 -38.06 7.99 -28.05
CA GLY A 586 -39.22 8.32 -28.88
C GLY A 586 -39.54 9.81 -28.86
N GLN A 587 -39.55 10.42 -30.04
CA GLN A 587 -39.84 11.84 -30.26
C GLN A 587 -41.10 11.98 -31.09
N THR A 588 -42.19 12.47 -30.49
CA THR A 588 -43.48 12.63 -31.17
C THR A 588 -43.64 14.04 -31.67
N PHE A 589 -43.86 14.20 -32.97
CA PHE A 589 -44.22 15.47 -33.61
C PHE A 589 -45.70 15.46 -33.90
N VAL A 590 -46.39 16.53 -33.50
CA VAL A 590 -47.79 16.79 -33.85
C VAL A 590 -47.83 18.05 -34.71
N VAL A 591 -48.36 17.91 -35.91
CA VAL A 591 -48.35 18.91 -36.97
C VAL A 591 -49.76 19.43 -37.21
N THR A 592 -49.93 20.73 -37.07
CA THR A 592 -51.12 21.44 -37.53
C THR A 592 -50.87 21.99 -38.94
N VAL A 593 -51.80 21.73 -39.86
CA VAL A 593 -51.71 22.15 -41.26
C VAL A 593 -52.74 23.25 -41.60
N PRO A 594 -52.50 24.10 -42.62
CA PRO A 594 -53.44 25.14 -43.04
C PRO A 594 -54.81 24.59 -43.46
N ALA A 595 -55.87 25.38 -43.29
CA ALA A 595 -57.24 24.97 -43.61
C ALA A 595 -57.47 24.63 -45.09
N ASN A 596 -56.68 25.19 -46.02
CA ASN A 596 -56.73 24.88 -47.45
C ASN A 596 -55.95 23.61 -47.83
N THR A 597 -55.39 22.86 -46.86
CA THR A 597 -54.74 21.57 -47.12
C THR A 597 -55.77 20.57 -47.63
N PRO A 598 -55.56 19.90 -48.78
CA PRO A 598 -56.49 18.92 -49.31
C PRO A 598 -56.81 17.82 -48.29
N LEU A 599 -58.07 17.40 -48.23
CA LEU A 599 -58.59 16.50 -47.19
C LEU A 599 -57.80 15.18 -47.09
N ASN A 600 -57.29 14.67 -48.21
CA ASN A 600 -56.54 13.42 -48.31
C ASN A 600 -55.05 13.65 -48.67
N ALA A 601 -54.50 14.83 -48.36
CA ALA A 601 -53.09 15.10 -48.62
C ALA A 601 -52.21 14.22 -47.73
N ASP A 602 -51.22 13.59 -48.34
CA ASP A 602 -50.12 12.99 -47.60
C ASP A 602 -49.18 14.09 -47.11
N ILE A 603 -48.79 14.03 -45.84
CA ILE A 603 -47.82 14.93 -45.23
C ILE A 603 -46.57 14.13 -44.88
N TYR A 604 -45.41 14.67 -45.22
CA TYR A 604 -44.11 14.04 -44.97
C TYR A 604 -43.23 14.98 -44.15
N MET A 605 -42.44 14.39 -43.26
CA MET A 605 -41.34 15.09 -42.61
C MET A 605 -40.07 14.91 -43.45
N TYR A 606 -39.60 15.99 -44.05
CA TYR A 606 -38.35 16.01 -44.77
C TYR A 606 -37.21 16.26 -43.76
N VAL A 607 -36.43 15.23 -43.45
CA VAL A 607 -35.43 15.25 -42.38
C VAL A 607 -34.01 15.31 -42.93
N HIS A 608 -33.16 16.11 -42.31
CA HIS A 608 -31.71 16.18 -42.52
C HIS A 608 -30.98 15.65 -41.28
N GLY A 609 -29.95 14.84 -41.47
CA GLY A 609 -29.17 14.26 -40.37
C GLY A 609 -29.72 12.93 -39.82
N LEU A 610 -30.82 12.42 -40.39
CA LEU A 610 -31.28 11.04 -40.27
C LEU A 610 -31.29 10.38 -41.66
N ASN A 611 -31.67 9.10 -41.73
CA ASN A 611 -31.69 8.27 -42.95
C ASN A 611 -32.86 8.60 -43.92
N ASN A 612 -33.10 9.87 -44.23
CA ASN A 612 -34.20 10.34 -45.11
C ASN A 612 -33.84 10.39 -46.61
N SER A 613 -32.60 10.05 -46.99
CA SER A 613 -32.15 10.01 -48.41
C SER A 613 -32.46 11.27 -49.23
N TRP A 614 -32.57 12.43 -48.57
CA TRP A 614 -32.94 13.72 -49.19
C TRP A 614 -34.28 13.69 -49.95
N SER A 615 -35.24 12.90 -49.44
CA SER A 615 -36.53 12.69 -50.10
C SER A 615 -37.67 13.43 -49.39
N VAL A 616 -38.32 14.33 -50.12
CA VAL A 616 -39.50 15.08 -49.64
C VAL A 616 -40.77 14.23 -49.53
N ASN A 617 -40.74 12.98 -49.97
CA ASN A 617 -41.86 12.03 -49.95
C ASN A 617 -41.45 10.64 -49.44
N ASP A 618 -40.44 10.56 -48.57
CA ASP A 618 -40.04 9.29 -47.97
C ASP A 618 -41.17 8.71 -47.11
N SER A 619 -41.68 7.55 -47.50
CA SER A 619 -42.74 6.84 -46.77
C SER A 619 -42.39 6.54 -45.31
N ALA A 620 -41.11 6.39 -44.95
CA ALA A 620 -40.68 6.18 -43.57
C ALA A 620 -40.94 7.40 -42.67
N TYR A 621 -41.11 8.58 -43.29
CA TYR A 621 -41.35 9.85 -42.63
C TYR A 621 -42.74 10.43 -42.96
N LYS A 622 -43.67 9.59 -43.44
CA LYS A 622 -45.06 9.97 -43.68
C LYS A 622 -45.79 10.10 -42.34
N LEU A 623 -46.47 11.23 -42.13
CA LEU A 623 -47.25 11.46 -40.92
C LEU A 623 -48.63 10.80 -41.03
N THR A 624 -49.13 10.36 -39.88
CA THR A 624 -50.47 9.80 -39.74
C THR A 624 -51.47 10.91 -39.43
N LYS A 625 -52.58 10.96 -40.17
CA LYS A 625 -53.66 11.91 -39.90
C LYS A 625 -54.45 11.48 -38.66
N ASN A 626 -54.63 12.39 -37.72
CA ASN A 626 -55.41 12.21 -36.50
C ASN A 626 -56.88 12.60 -36.72
N THR A 627 -57.77 12.11 -35.85
CA THR A 627 -59.22 12.39 -35.89
C THR A 627 -59.56 13.87 -35.71
N ASN A 628 -58.69 14.63 -35.04
CA ASN A 628 -58.83 16.09 -34.85
C ASN A 628 -58.29 16.93 -36.02
N GLY A 629 -57.86 16.30 -37.13
CA GLY A 629 -57.35 16.98 -38.32
C GLY A 629 -55.85 17.34 -38.30
N THR A 630 -55.15 17.10 -37.19
CA THR A 630 -53.67 17.20 -37.13
C THR A 630 -53.00 15.96 -37.73
N TYR A 631 -51.68 16.02 -37.91
CA TYR A 631 -50.87 14.90 -38.37
C TYR A 631 -49.79 14.58 -37.34
N SER A 632 -49.40 13.33 -37.16
CA SER A 632 -48.35 12.96 -36.20
C SER A 632 -47.39 11.89 -36.70
N ILE A 633 -46.18 11.94 -36.16
CA ILE A 633 -45.15 10.91 -36.35
C ILE A 633 -44.33 10.77 -35.06
N THR A 634 -43.97 9.54 -34.71
CA THR A 634 -43.00 9.28 -33.63
C THR A 634 -41.72 8.74 -34.25
N LEU A 635 -40.61 9.43 -34.01
CA LEU A 635 -39.28 8.97 -34.41
C LEU A 635 -38.55 8.37 -33.21
N ASN A 636 -37.99 7.17 -33.35
CA ASN A 636 -37.10 6.60 -32.34
C ASN A 636 -35.66 6.93 -32.74
N VAL A 637 -35.04 7.86 -32.01
CA VAL A 637 -33.74 8.45 -32.39
C VAL A 637 -32.77 8.32 -31.21
N PRO A 638 -31.47 8.02 -31.43
CA PRO A 638 -30.49 7.91 -30.34
C PRO A 638 -30.39 9.22 -29.52
N ILE A 639 -30.33 9.12 -28.19
CA ILE A 639 -30.09 10.26 -27.30
C ILE A 639 -28.82 11.01 -27.74
N GLY A 640 -28.87 12.34 -27.74
CA GLY A 640 -27.78 13.22 -28.16
C GLY A 640 -27.75 13.54 -29.66
N THR A 641 -28.56 12.84 -30.47
CA THR A 641 -28.68 13.15 -31.90
C THR A 641 -29.33 14.52 -32.11
N THR A 642 -28.77 15.33 -32.99
CA THR A 642 -29.43 16.55 -33.50
C THR A 642 -29.73 16.36 -34.98
N PHE A 643 -30.99 16.52 -35.36
CA PHE A 643 -31.44 16.48 -36.75
C PHE A 643 -32.21 17.75 -37.09
N HIS A 644 -32.40 18.02 -38.38
CA HIS A 644 -33.18 19.16 -38.83
C HIS A 644 -34.34 18.70 -39.69
N PHE A 645 -35.46 19.42 -39.74
CA PHE A 645 -36.59 19.00 -40.56
C PHE A 645 -37.44 20.15 -41.10
N ASN A 646 -38.06 19.89 -42.24
CA ASN A 646 -39.18 20.65 -42.79
C ASN A 646 -40.36 19.72 -43.08
N LEU A 647 -41.50 20.31 -43.45
CA LEU A 647 -42.70 19.57 -43.83
C LEU A 647 -43.03 19.77 -45.31
N SER A 648 -43.55 18.71 -45.94
CA SER A 648 -43.90 18.66 -47.36
C SER A 648 -45.20 17.90 -47.58
N ARG A 649 -45.86 18.14 -48.73
CA ARG A 649 -46.93 17.27 -49.23
C ARG A 649 -46.46 16.28 -50.30
N GLY A 650 -45.16 16.06 -50.42
CA GLY A 650 -44.55 15.02 -51.24
C GLY A 650 -43.90 15.50 -52.54
N THR A 651 -43.78 16.81 -52.73
CA THR A 651 -43.04 17.42 -53.85
C THR A 651 -42.26 18.64 -53.37
N TRP A 652 -41.21 19.02 -54.09
CA TRP A 652 -40.46 20.25 -53.77
C TRP A 652 -41.31 21.52 -53.84
N GLY A 653 -42.27 21.58 -54.76
CA GLY A 653 -43.21 22.71 -54.84
C GLY A 653 -44.18 22.81 -53.67
N SER A 654 -44.42 21.70 -52.96
CA SER A 654 -45.35 21.61 -51.82
C SER A 654 -44.64 21.67 -50.46
N MET A 655 -43.38 22.11 -50.42
CA MET A 655 -42.69 22.41 -49.16
C MET A 655 -43.42 23.51 -48.39
N GLU A 656 -43.34 23.46 -47.07
CA GLU A 656 -43.86 24.51 -46.22
C GLU A 656 -43.20 25.88 -46.51
N THR A 657 -43.99 26.94 -46.39
CA THR A 657 -43.55 28.32 -46.53
C THR A 657 -44.06 29.16 -45.37
N SER A 658 -43.46 30.34 -45.20
CA SER A 658 -43.97 31.36 -44.28
C SER A 658 -45.35 31.83 -44.74
N SER A 659 -46.10 32.51 -43.87
CA SER A 659 -47.42 33.04 -44.22
C SER A 659 -47.41 33.95 -45.47
N GLY A 660 -46.28 34.62 -45.74
CA GLY A 660 -46.06 35.44 -46.95
C GLY A 660 -45.51 34.68 -48.17
N GLY A 661 -45.41 33.34 -48.13
CA GLY A 661 -44.91 32.51 -49.23
C GLY A 661 -43.39 32.42 -49.34
N GLY A 662 -42.63 33.04 -48.43
CA GLY A 662 -41.17 32.94 -48.38
C GLY A 662 -40.67 31.60 -47.81
N TYR A 663 -39.43 31.24 -48.14
CA TYR A 663 -38.76 30.03 -47.67
C TYR A 663 -38.70 29.92 -46.13
N VAL A 664 -38.92 28.71 -45.61
CA VAL A 664 -38.76 28.36 -44.19
C VAL A 664 -37.55 27.44 -44.06
N GLY A 665 -36.53 27.89 -43.34
CA GLY A 665 -35.35 27.06 -43.05
C GLY A 665 -35.72 25.81 -42.23
N PRO A 666 -34.91 24.76 -42.30
CA PRO A 666 -35.16 23.52 -41.57
C PRO A 666 -35.04 23.75 -40.05
N ARG A 667 -35.99 23.22 -39.29
CA ARG A 667 -36.06 23.33 -37.82
C ARG A 667 -35.11 22.32 -37.19
N ALA A 668 -34.24 22.76 -36.27
CA ALA A 668 -33.37 21.86 -35.52
C ALA A 668 -34.12 21.17 -34.36
N HIS A 669 -33.82 19.89 -34.12
CA HIS A 669 -34.33 19.11 -32.99
C HIS A 669 -33.22 18.26 -32.38
N THR A 670 -32.96 18.43 -31.08
CA THR A 670 -31.99 17.62 -30.32
C THR A 670 -32.73 16.65 -29.41
N VAL A 671 -32.33 15.39 -29.44
CA VAL A 671 -32.93 14.31 -28.64
C VAL A 671 -32.30 14.30 -27.25
N THR A 672 -33.11 14.52 -26.23
CA THR A 672 -32.70 14.47 -24.81
C THR A 672 -33.19 13.17 -24.15
N SER A 673 -32.88 12.96 -22.87
CA SER A 673 -33.19 11.73 -22.13
C SER A 673 -34.66 11.54 -21.73
N SER A 674 -35.59 12.31 -22.30
CA SER A 674 -37.03 12.22 -22.02
C SER A 674 -37.84 12.18 -23.30
N THR A 675 -38.93 11.40 -23.31
CA THR A 675 -39.92 11.45 -24.41
C THR A 675 -40.43 12.86 -24.57
N GLN A 676 -40.31 13.41 -25.77
CA GLN A 676 -40.72 14.79 -26.05
C GLN A 676 -41.87 14.80 -27.04
N LEU A 677 -42.89 15.59 -26.72
CA LEU A 677 -43.97 15.95 -27.64
C LEU A 677 -43.69 17.34 -28.18
N THR A 678 -43.53 17.45 -29.50
CA THR A 678 -43.20 18.69 -30.19
C THR A 678 -44.36 19.11 -31.08
N GLN A 679 -44.95 20.27 -30.80
CA GLN A 679 -45.99 20.87 -31.63
C GLN A 679 -45.35 21.68 -32.74
N VAL A 680 -45.80 21.45 -33.98
CA VAL A 680 -45.31 22.14 -35.18
C VAL A 680 -46.51 22.63 -35.97
N SER A 681 -46.41 23.83 -36.53
CA SER A 681 -47.46 24.40 -37.38
C SER A 681 -46.88 24.77 -38.74
N VAL A 682 -47.57 24.34 -39.80
CA VAL A 682 -47.33 24.79 -41.18
C VAL A 682 -48.21 26.00 -41.44
N ALA A 683 -47.62 27.12 -41.87
CA ALA A 683 -48.37 28.35 -42.14
C ALA A 683 -49.01 28.33 -43.54
N ARG A 684 -48.28 27.84 -44.55
CA ARG A 684 -48.70 27.79 -45.95
C ARG A 684 -47.93 26.68 -46.69
N TRP A 685 -48.51 26.12 -47.75
CA TRP A 685 -47.81 25.22 -48.69
C TRP A 685 -47.34 26.02 -49.92
N GLY A 686 -46.14 25.74 -50.43
CA GLY A 686 -45.58 26.50 -51.55
C GLY A 686 -46.45 26.49 -52.83
N ASP A 687 -47.27 25.47 -53.00
CA ASP A 687 -48.14 25.24 -54.16
C ASP A 687 -49.62 25.57 -53.91
N LEU A 688 -49.99 26.13 -52.74
CA LEU A 688 -51.37 26.54 -52.39
C LEU A 688 -51.43 27.95 -51.82
#